data_AF-A0A8T6MF32-F1
#
_entry.id   AF-A0A8T6MF32-F1
#
_cell.length_a   1.000
_cell.length_b   1.000
_cell.length_c   1.000
_cell.angle_alpha   90.00
_cell.angle_beta   90.00
_cell.angle_gamma   90.00
#
_symmetry.space_group_name_H-M   'P 1'
#
loop_
_entity.id
_entity.type
_entity.pdbx_description
1 polymer ?
#
loop_
_entity_poly.entity_id
_entity_poly.type
_entity_poly.pdbx_seq_one_letter_code
_entity_poly.pdbx_strand_id
1 'polypeptide(L)'
;MCSIIGFVNYKETKKEIISAFKTLEKRGLDGYGVFCNDKCSYFKEIKEIESKNIPDDVVFGHNLLSITGNVSQPIIIDKKVLLSNCEIYNYKELSSKYKIDSKNDSDFLLKAIIKIGKKIFTEINGPYAICYYDGREIYLRRDLLGIKPLWYSIEKKSFGFASEKKVLENAGFKKIEFLDPRKELSYNVLKNKISFKKIPFYKIKKKQTTKEKVYEKLKNAIFKRASGKQKIALLYSSGIDSLVIAKILKDNKIPFKGYFAYSQDILNPKDLSNVLRTEKEYGFSIEKIKISKTEIEKTLPLLIERVESSNPIKIGVSLPIYFASKKARKDGCKVILSGLGSDEIFAGYSRFKESTNLLKDTLNLLYQMHENDLYREDVVCTNNNIEARFPYLDKEVIEESFCLTDKQKINNEENKVILREIGKEIGLLKEDYKRKKTAAQYGSGFDKMIEKIAKENNVKQKGEFLKKLSKKENLTLGCLFSGGKDSNLAYHIMARQNYKIACLMTMVTENPDSYMFQKIDEKILSLQSKALEVPFVFQKTKGIKEEELKDLKRLLFKAKEKYSLQGIITGAIKSNYQRERIQDVCNELGLRMFSPLWNKTQEGVLKELLDDDYQVMIVKIAGQGLSENWLGKVLTKEDVINLKIINKKKGINVAGEGGEYESIVLDAPLYKQKIVITSANPIMENEITGYLDILKLGLEEK
;
A
#
# COMPACT_ATOMS: atom_id res chain seq x y z
N MET A 1 -7.31 11.08 -14.98
CA MET A 1 -5.94 11.61 -15.18
C MET A 1 -5.43 11.13 -16.52
N CYS A 2 -4.32 11.70 -16.99
CA CYS A 2 -3.67 11.24 -18.21
C CYS A 2 -3.01 9.86 -18.03
N SER A 3 -2.67 9.20 -19.13
CA SER A 3 -1.84 8.01 -19.15
C SER A 3 -0.68 8.16 -20.12
N ILE A 4 0.45 7.53 -19.80
CA ILE A 4 1.63 7.45 -20.67
C ILE A 4 1.95 5.99 -20.94
N ILE A 5 2.26 5.67 -22.20
CA ILE A 5 2.53 4.33 -22.71
C ILE A 5 3.76 4.42 -23.62
N GLY A 6 4.61 3.41 -23.59
CA GLY A 6 5.65 3.25 -24.59
C GLY A 6 6.05 1.80 -24.81
N PHE A 7 6.28 1.47 -26.07
CA PHE A 7 6.83 0.20 -26.53
C PHE A 7 8.00 0.49 -27.45
N VAL A 8 9.11 -0.23 -27.24
CA VAL A 8 10.36 -0.08 -27.99
C VAL A 8 10.84 -1.45 -28.42
N ASN A 9 11.18 -1.60 -29.69
CA ASN A 9 11.63 -2.87 -30.29
C ASN A 9 10.64 -4.01 -30.00
N TYR A 10 9.34 -3.73 -30.11
CA TYR A 10 8.25 -4.67 -29.83
C TYR A 10 7.54 -5.05 -31.14
N LYS A 11 7.13 -6.31 -31.30
CA LYS A 11 6.44 -6.78 -32.51
C LYS A 11 4.95 -6.45 -32.44
N GLU A 12 4.34 -6.13 -33.58
CA GLU A 12 2.92 -5.73 -33.65
C GLU A 12 2.61 -4.49 -32.77
N THR A 13 3.53 -3.53 -32.68
CA THR A 13 3.42 -2.37 -31.78
C THR A 13 2.12 -1.58 -31.99
N LYS A 14 1.62 -1.49 -33.23
CA LYS A 14 0.31 -0.89 -33.53
C LYS A 14 -0.82 -1.53 -32.72
N LYS A 15 -0.89 -2.86 -32.72
CA LYS A 15 -1.94 -3.63 -32.03
C LYS A 15 -1.83 -3.42 -30.52
N GLU A 16 -0.62 -3.41 -29.98
CA GLU A 16 -0.39 -3.21 -28.55
C GLU A 16 -0.71 -1.79 -28.09
N ILE A 17 -0.39 -0.76 -28.88
CA ILE A 17 -0.79 0.62 -28.57
C ILE A 17 -2.32 0.76 -28.56
N ILE A 18 -3.02 0.18 -29.53
CA ILE A 18 -4.49 0.21 -29.58
C ILE A 18 -5.08 -0.56 -28.39
N SER A 19 -4.51 -1.73 -28.06
CA SER A 19 -4.88 -2.53 -26.88
C SER A 19 -4.66 -1.75 -25.57
N ALA A 20 -3.55 -1.02 -25.46
CA ALA A 20 -3.23 -0.18 -24.32
C ALA A 20 -4.24 0.97 -24.16
N PHE A 21 -4.60 1.64 -25.25
CA PHE A 21 -5.62 2.69 -25.23
C PHE A 21 -6.99 2.18 -24.80
N LYS A 22 -7.41 1.00 -25.31
CA LYS A 22 -8.66 0.34 -24.88
C LYS A 22 -8.61 -0.02 -23.39
N THR A 23 -7.49 -0.57 -22.94
CA THR A 23 -7.26 -0.96 -21.52
C THR A 23 -7.29 0.24 -20.57
N LEU A 24 -6.84 1.40 -21.04
CA LEU A 24 -6.74 2.66 -20.30
C LEU A 24 -7.82 3.68 -20.66
N GLU A 25 -8.89 3.27 -21.35
CA GLU A 25 -9.93 4.19 -21.84
C GLU A 25 -10.55 5.01 -20.70
N LYS A 26 -10.71 4.42 -19.51
CA LYS A 26 -11.22 5.14 -18.34
C LYS A 26 -10.25 6.21 -17.81
N ARG A 27 -9.00 6.20 -18.24
CA ARG A 27 -7.94 7.13 -17.82
C ARG A 27 -7.64 8.12 -18.94
N GLY A 28 -8.43 9.18 -19.00
CA GLY A 28 -8.29 10.26 -19.99
C GLY A 28 -9.14 9.98 -21.23
N LEU A 29 -10.23 10.73 -21.33
CA LEU A 29 -11.22 10.63 -22.42
C LEU A 29 -11.22 11.85 -23.34
N ASP A 30 -10.37 12.85 -23.05
CA ASP A 30 -10.42 14.13 -23.75
C ASP A 30 -9.61 14.10 -25.07
N GLY A 31 -8.79 13.07 -25.29
CA GLY A 31 -8.08 12.82 -26.55
C GLY A 31 -6.99 11.77 -26.45
N TYR A 32 -6.50 11.32 -27.60
CA TYR A 32 -5.43 10.33 -27.74
C TYR A 32 -4.30 10.91 -28.58
N GLY A 33 -3.05 10.53 -28.28
CA GLY A 33 -1.91 10.89 -29.09
C GLY A 33 -0.90 9.77 -29.24
N VAL A 34 -0.27 9.71 -30.40
CA VAL A 34 0.74 8.72 -30.76
C VAL A 34 1.97 9.43 -31.27
N PHE A 35 3.14 9.04 -30.77
CA PHE A 35 4.44 9.38 -31.34
C PHE A 35 5.04 8.14 -32.02
N CYS A 36 5.44 8.28 -33.29
CA CYS A 36 6.24 7.32 -34.03
C CYS A 36 6.92 8.03 -35.22
N ASN A 37 8.04 7.53 -35.74
CA ASN A 37 8.77 8.12 -36.88
C ASN A 37 9.02 9.64 -36.74
N ASP A 38 9.46 10.08 -35.55
CA ASP A 38 9.73 11.49 -35.23
C ASP A 38 8.51 12.43 -35.39
N LYS A 39 7.29 11.90 -35.40
CA LYS A 39 6.05 12.67 -35.58
C LYS A 39 5.03 12.36 -34.48
N CYS A 40 4.32 13.38 -34.04
CA CYS A 40 3.14 13.24 -33.18
C CYS A 40 1.87 13.33 -34.01
N SER A 41 0.90 12.45 -33.74
CA SER A 41 -0.46 12.49 -34.28
C SER A 41 -1.47 12.47 -33.14
N TYR A 42 -2.59 13.16 -33.30
CA TYR A 42 -3.61 13.32 -32.25
C TYR A 42 -4.99 12.96 -32.80
N PHE A 43 -5.81 12.35 -31.94
CA PHE A 43 -7.08 11.73 -32.30
C PHE A 43 -8.13 11.98 -31.22
N LYS A 44 -9.42 11.99 -31.62
CA LYS A 44 -10.53 12.05 -30.65
C LYS A 44 -10.99 10.66 -30.26
N GLU A 45 -10.99 9.71 -31.19
CA GLU A 45 -11.43 8.34 -30.95
C GLU A 45 -10.35 7.30 -31.29
N ILE A 46 -10.37 6.17 -30.57
CA ILE A 46 -9.41 5.08 -30.79
C ILE A 46 -9.50 4.50 -32.21
N LYS A 47 -10.71 4.47 -32.80
CA LYS A 47 -10.95 3.93 -34.14
C LYS A 47 -10.16 4.67 -35.22
N GLU A 48 -9.90 5.96 -35.04
CA GLU A 48 -9.12 6.76 -36.01
C GLU A 48 -7.69 6.26 -36.15
N ILE A 49 -7.13 5.66 -35.08
CA ILE A 49 -5.76 5.12 -35.04
C ILE A 49 -5.64 3.82 -35.84
N GLU A 50 -6.72 3.04 -35.98
CA GLU A 50 -6.72 1.76 -36.71
C GLU A 50 -6.34 1.95 -38.18
N SER A 51 -6.61 3.13 -38.75
CA SER A 51 -6.23 3.51 -40.12
C SER A 51 -4.76 3.94 -40.30
N LYS A 52 -4.02 4.18 -39.21
CA LYS A 52 -2.66 4.74 -39.26
C LYS A 52 -1.59 3.65 -39.40
N ASN A 53 -0.51 3.99 -40.10
CA ASN A 53 0.69 3.17 -40.13
C ASN A 53 1.54 3.47 -38.88
N ILE A 54 1.74 2.46 -38.03
CA ILE A 54 2.55 2.55 -36.81
C ILE A 54 3.58 1.41 -36.90
N PRO A 55 4.88 1.72 -37.05
CA PRO A 55 5.92 0.71 -37.21
C PRO A 55 6.31 0.05 -35.88
N ASP A 56 7.02 -1.06 -35.99
CA ASP A 56 7.62 -1.79 -34.86
C ASP A 56 8.99 -1.18 -34.48
N ASP A 57 8.96 0.05 -33.95
CA ASP A 57 10.15 0.82 -33.51
C ASP A 57 9.89 1.46 -32.12
N VAL A 58 10.33 2.71 -31.89
CA VAL A 58 9.99 3.53 -30.73
C VAL A 58 8.60 4.14 -30.93
N VAL A 59 7.63 3.66 -30.16
CA VAL A 59 6.25 4.16 -30.22
C VAL A 59 5.78 4.55 -28.83
N PHE A 60 5.23 5.76 -28.72
CA PHE A 60 4.64 6.24 -27.47
C PHE A 60 3.16 6.58 -27.66
N GLY A 61 2.38 6.32 -26.63
CA GLY A 61 0.95 6.63 -26.56
C GLY A 61 0.61 7.49 -25.36
N HIS A 62 -0.37 8.38 -25.51
CA HIS A 62 -0.89 9.22 -24.44
C HIS A 62 -2.43 9.30 -24.48
N ASN A 63 -3.07 9.13 -23.32
CA ASN A 63 -4.48 9.49 -23.13
C ASN A 63 -4.56 10.79 -22.33
N LEU A 64 -5.33 11.76 -22.83
CA LEU A 64 -5.45 13.09 -22.24
C LEU A 64 -6.67 13.19 -21.32
N LEU A 65 -6.46 13.74 -20.12
CA LEU A 65 -7.51 14.40 -19.34
C LEU A 65 -7.12 15.88 -19.19
N SER A 66 -7.82 16.77 -19.89
CA SER A 66 -7.56 18.21 -19.85
C SER A 66 -8.11 18.83 -18.56
N ILE A 67 -7.18 19.16 -17.66
CA ILE A 67 -7.44 19.88 -16.40
C ILE A 67 -6.90 21.31 -16.50
N THR A 68 -5.62 21.44 -16.86
CA THR A 68 -4.88 22.70 -16.96
C THR A 68 -4.52 22.99 -18.42
N GLY A 69 -5.39 23.72 -19.11
CA GLY A 69 -5.27 24.00 -20.54
C GLY A 69 -5.50 22.76 -21.42
N ASN A 70 -5.64 22.98 -22.73
CA ASN A 70 -5.83 21.92 -23.70
C ASN A 70 -4.58 21.80 -24.60
N VAL A 71 -3.59 21.07 -24.12
CA VAL A 71 -2.37 20.74 -24.88
C VAL A 71 -2.35 19.24 -25.13
N SER A 72 -2.45 18.86 -26.39
CA SER A 72 -2.34 17.46 -26.82
C SER A 72 -0.93 16.95 -26.57
N GLN A 73 -0.83 15.69 -26.15
CA GLN A 73 0.44 15.00 -25.92
C GLN A 73 0.47 13.69 -26.72
N PRO A 74 1.65 13.17 -27.10
CA PRO A 74 3.00 13.63 -26.76
C PRO A 74 3.36 15.02 -27.30
N ILE A 75 4.21 15.75 -26.61
CA ILE A 75 4.73 17.08 -27.03
C ILE A 75 6.11 16.88 -27.64
N ILE A 76 6.38 17.51 -28.78
CA ILE A 76 7.68 17.44 -29.47
C ILE A 76 8.25 18.84 -29.74
N ILE A 77 9.52 19.05 -29.39
CA ILE A 77 10.31 20.26 -29.69
C ILE A 77 11.72 19.81 -30.07
N ASP A 78 12.24 20.21 -31.23
CA ASP A 78 13.59 19.87 -31.70
C ASP A 78 13.94 18.38 -31.56
N LYS A 79 13.04 17.51 -32.04
CA LYS A 79 13.09 16.03 -31.94
C LYS A 79 13.11 15.46 -30.50
N LYS A 80 12.91 16.29 -29.48
CA LYS A 80 12.78 15.87 -28.09
C LYS A 80 11.30 15.74 -27.75
N VAL A 81 10.93 14.61 -27.16
CA VAL A 81 9.54 14.23 -26.91
C VAL A 81 9.31 14.15 -25.41
N LEU A 82 8.18 14.70 -24.95
CA LEU A 82 7.68 14.53 -23.59
C LEU A 82 6.30 13.89 -23.61
N LEU A 83 6.13 12.87 -22.77
CA LEU A 83 4.85 12.41 -22.28
C LEU A 83 4.78 12.69 -20.77
N SER A 84 3.66 13.22 -20.30
CA SER A 84 3.44 13.47 -18.89
C SER A 84 2.03 13.11 -18.42
N ASN A 85 1.97 12.55 -17.22
CA ASN A 85 0.81 12.63 -16.34
C ASN A 85 1.27 13.47 -15.14
N CYS A 86 1.00 14.77 -15.16
CA CYS A 86 1.48 15.71 -14.15
C CYS A 86 0.43 16.74 -13.77
N GLU A 87 0.67 17.39 -12.64
CA GLU A 87 0.06 18.66 -12.25
C GLU A 87 1.13 19.46 -11.49
N ILE A 88 1.86 20.36 -12.16
CA ILE A 88 2.95 21.12 -11.52
C ILE A 88 2.43 22.46 -10.98
N TYR A 89 2.12 22.54 -9.69
CA TYR A 89 1.45 23.70 -9.09
C TYR A 89 2.22 25.02 -9.21
N ASN A 90 3.56 24.98 -9.22
CA ASN A 90 4.41 26.17 -9.31
C ASN A 90 4.97 26.43 -10.73
N TYR A 91 4.41 25.81 -11.79
CA TYR A 91 4.96 25.98 -13.14
C TYR A 91 4.97 27.45 -13.59
N LYS A 92 3.94 28.24 -13.25
CA LYS A 92 3.87 29.66 -13.63
C LYS A 92 4.99 30.50 -12.99
N GLU A 93 5.27 30.26 -11.72
CA GLU A 93 6.37 30.92 -11.00
C GLU A 93 7.71 30.59 -11.68
N LEU A 94 7.92 29.31 -12.00
CA LEU A 94 9.13 28.85 -12.66
C LEU A 94 9.23 29.32 -14.12
N SER A 95 8.12 29.40 -14.85
CA SER A 95 8.04 29.97 -16.19
C SER A 95 8.53 31.42 -16.19
N SER A 96 8.07 32.24 -15.25
CA SER A 96 8.55 33.61 -15.07
C SER A 96 10.02 33.65 -14.70
N LYS A 97 10.45 32.86 -13.70
CA LYS A 97 11.85 32.80 -13.23
C LYS A 97 12.84 32.47 -14.35
N TYR A 98 12.50 31.49 -15.19
CA TYR A 98 13.38 31.01 -16.25
C TYR A 98 13.09 31.62 -17.62
N LYS A 99 12.16 32.59 -17.71
CA LYS A 99 11.71 33.20 -18.98
C LYS A 99 11.35 32.11 -20.00
N ILE A 100 10.43 31.22 -19.62
CA ILE A 100 9.89 30.16 -20.46
C ILE A 100 8.43 30.48 -20.71
N ASP A 101 8.09 30.80 -21.96
CA ASP A 101 6.70 30.90 -22.36
C ASP A 101 6.12 29.49 -22.49
N SER A 102 5.04 29.19 -21.76
CA SER A 102 4.47 27.86 -21.63
C SER A 102 2.96 27.88 -21.64
N LYS A 103 2.34 27.04 -22.46
CA LYS A 103 0.87 26.92 -22.57
C LYS A 103 0.23 26.27 -21.35
N ASN A 104 0.93 25.29 -20.77
CA ASN A 104 0.56 24.62 -19.52
C ASN A 104 1.80 24.03 -18.84
N ASP A 105 1.58 23.29 -17.76
CA ASP A 105 2.62 22.64 -16.98
C ASP A 105 3.42 21.58 -17.77
N SER A 106 2.77 20.85 -18.67
CA SER A 106 3.42 19.83 -19.52
C SER A 106 4.32 20.46 -20.59
N ASP A 107 3.85 21.51 -21.27
CA ASP A 107 4.65 22.30 -22.21
C ASP A 107 5.83 22.99 -21.50
N PHE A 108 5.58 23.53 -20.30
CA PHE A 108 6.64 24.05 -19.43
C PHE A 108 7.70 22.98 -19.15
N LEU A 109 7.31 21.77 -18.75
CA LEU A 109 8.26 20.71 -18.40
C LEU A 109 9.20 20.38 -19.57
N LEU A 110 8.68 20.22 -20.79
CA LEU A 110 9.55 19.93 -21.95
C LEU A 110 10.54 21.07 -22.19
N LYS A 111 10.05 22.31 -22.26
CA LYS A 111 10.89 23.49 -22.48
C LYS A 111 11.93 23.68 -21.36
N ALA A 112 11.55 23.43 -20.11
CA ALA A 112 12.44 23.53 -18.96
C ALA A 112 13.50 22.44 -18.95
N ILE A 113 13.17 21.19 -19.34
CA ILE A 113 14.16 20.12 -19.51
C ILE A 113 15.15 20.48 -20.62
N ILE A 114 14.69 21.05 -21.74
CA ILE A 114 15.56 21.49 -22.84
C ILE A 114 16.50 22.61 -22.38
N LYS A 115 15.98 23.61 -21.67
CA LYS A 115 16.72 24.82 -21.29
C LYS A 115 17.63 24.64 -20.06
N ILE A 116 17.18 23.91 -19.05
CA ILE A 116 17.79 23.83 -17.70
C ILE A 116 18.30 22.42 -17.42
N GLY A 117 17.86 21.42 -18.18
CA GLY A 117 18.18 20.02 -17.97
C GLY A 117 17.37 19.39 -16.83
N LYS A 118 17.75 18.16 -16.46
CA LYS A 118 17.11 17.34 -15.41
C LYS A 118 17.16 17.99 -14.00
N LYS A 119 17.86 19.13 -13.81
CA LYS A 119 17.87 19.89 -12.55
C LYS A 119 16.50 20.46 -12.20
N ILE A 120 15.64 20.71 -13.19
CA ILE A 120 14.29 21.26 -12.95
C ILE A 120 13.47 20.43 -11.95
N PHE A 121 13.70 19.11 -11.89
CA PHE A 121 13.01 18.21 -10.97
C PHE A 121 13.28 18.48 -9.48
N THR A 122 14.28 19.31 -9.13
CA THR A 122 14.52 19.73 -7.74
C THR A 122 13.66 20.93 -7.31
N GLU A 123 13.11 21.67 -8.28
CA GLU A 123 12.39 22.93 -8.04
C GLU A 123 10.88 22.82 -8.28
N ILE A 124 10.44 21.90 -9.14
CA ILE A 124 9.01 21.69 -9.37
C ILE A 124 8.31 21.17 -8.12
N ASN A 125 7.11 21.67 -7.88
CA ASN A 125 6.21 21.22 -6.83
C ASN A 125 4.91 20.72 -7.45
N GLY A 126 4.71 19.41 -7.40
CA GLY A 126 3.51 18.76 -7.89
C GLY A 126 3.74 17.28 -8.19
N PRO A 127 2.65 16.50 -8.31
CA PRO A 127 2.74 15.10 -8.71
C PRO A 127 3.06 14.97 -10.21
N TYR A 128 3.90 14.01 -10.59
CA TYR A 128 4.23 13.75 -12.00
C TYR A 128 4.71 12.32 -12.23
N ALA A 129 4.43 11.79 -13.42
CA ALA A 129 5.13 10.69 -14.05
C ALA A 129 5.40 11.09 -15.50
N ILE A 130 6.65 10.97 -15.94
CA ILE A 130 7.07 11.44 -17.26
C ILE A 130 7.87 10.39 -18.02
N CYS A 131 7.83 10.51 -19.34
CA CYS A 131 8.80 9.97 -20.28
C CYS A 131 9.37 11.13 -21.09
N TYR A 132 10.68 11.30 -21.05
CA TYR A 132 11.41 12.21 -21.93
C TYR A 132 12.29 11.39 -22.87
N TYR A 133 12.21 11.67 -24.17
CA TYR A 133 12.99 10.98 -25.21
C TYR A 133 13.73 12.00 -26.08
N ASP A 134 15.02 11.78 -26.31
CA ASP A 134 15.89 12.67 -27.09
C ASP A 134 16.35 12.11 -28.44
N GLY A 135 15.73 11.01 -28.90
CA GLY A 135 16.16 10.27 -30.10
C GLY A 135 17.09 9.09 -29.80
N ARG A 136 17.65 9.00 -28.59
CA ARG A 136 18.58 7.92 -28.20
C ARG A 136 18.31 7.34 -26.81
N GLU A 137 17.96 8.18 -25.87
CA GLU A 137 17.71 7.81 -24.48
C GLU A 137 16.25 8.07 -24.13
N ILE A 138 15.61 7.06 -23.54
CA ILE A 138 14.32 7.19 -22.87
C ILE A 138 14.59 7.37 -21.38
N TYR A 139 14.19 8.51 -20.85
CA TYR A 139 14.30 8.87 -19.44
C TYR A 139 12.92 8.84 -18.77
N LEU A 140 12.77 7.98 -17.77
CA LEU A 140 11.55 7.87 -16.97
C LEU A 140 11.81 8.37 -15.55
N ARG A 141 10.88 9.20 -15.05
CA ARG A 141 10.93 9.71 -13.67
C ARG A 141 9.51 9.96 -13.14
N ARG A 142 9.37 9.82 -11.82
CA ARG A 142 8.15 10.13 -11.07
C ARG A 142 8.43 11.16 -9.96
N ASP A 143 7.37 11.72 -9.39
CA ASP A 143 7.44 12.46 -8.14
C ASP A 143 7.92 11.58 -6.97
N LEU A 144 8.55 12.17 -5.96
CA LEU A 144 9.25 11.45 -4.88
C LEU A 144 8.35 10.52 -4.05
N LEU A 145 7.05 10.80 -4.01
CA LEU A 145 6.05 9.97 -3.33
C LEU A 145 5.39 8.96 -4.25
N GLY A 146 5.66 9.02 -5.55
CA GLY A 146 5.02 8.18 -6.56
C GLY A 146 3.51 8.37 -6.62
N ILE A 147 2.99 9.59 -6.45
CA ILE A 147 1.57 9.91 -6.57
C ILE A 147 1.04 9.48 -7.95
N LYS A 148 1.79 9.76 -9.03
CA LYS A 148 1.44 9.30 -10.37
C LYS A 148 2.14 7.96 -10.66
N PRO A 149 1.41 6.90 -11.06
CA PRO A 149 2.00 5.58 -11.28
C PRO A 149 2.76 5.47 -12.60
N LEU A 150 3.83 4.65 -12.59
CA LEU A 150 4.57 4.25 -13.78
C LEU A 150 5.21 2.88 -13.57
N TRP A 151 4.94 1.97 -14.49
CA TRP A 151 5.46 0.60 -14.55
C TRP A 151 6.36 0.45 -15.76
N TYR A 152 7.31 -0.48 -15.69
CA TYR A 152 8.20 -0.78 -16.81
C TYR A 152 8.53 -2.27 -16.88
N SER A 153 9.04 -2.70 -18.03
CA SER A 153 9.59 -4.03 -18.24
C SER A 153 10.70 -4.01 -19.29
N ILE A 154 11.67 -4.90 -19.15
CA ILE A 154 12.73 -5.15 -20.13
C ILE A 154 12.89 -6.65 -20.34
N GLU A 155 12.51 -7.13 -21.52
CA GLU A 155 12.53 -8.55 -21.87
C GLU A 155 12.86 -8.74 -23.34
N LYS A 156 13.67 -9.74 -23.66
CA LYS A 156 13.95 -10.15 -25.06
C LYS A 156 14.37 -9.00 -26.00
N LYS A 157 15.12 -8.01 -25.48
CA LYS A 157 15.52 -6.75 -26.17
C LYS A 157 14.38 -5.75 -26.44
N SER A 158 13.17 -6.03 -25.97
CA SER A 158 12.05 -5.09 -25.96
C SER A 158 11.98 -4.35 -24.63
N PHE A 159 11.56 -3.09 -24.69
CA PHE A 159 11.33 -2.25 -23.52
C PHE A 159 9.91 -1.71 -23.56
N GLY A 160 9.21 -1.78 -22.43
CA GLY A 160 7.86 -1.28 -22.29
C GLY A 160 7.70 -0.45 -21.03
N PHE A 161 6.88 0.59 -21.07
CA PHE A 161 6.42 1.32 -19.89
C PHE A 161 4.97 1.73 -20.02
N ALA A 162 4.26 1.81 -18.90
CA ALA A 162 2.87 2.25 -18.87
C ALA A 162 2.47 2.82 -17.51
N SER A 163 1.45 3.69 -17.48
CA SER A 163 0.88 4.17 -16.21
C SER A 163 0.27 3.04 -15.35
N GLU A 164 -0.13 1.91 -15.94
CA GLU A 164 -0.74 0.79 -15.22
C GLU A 164 -0.16 -0.56 -15.65
N LYS A 165 -0.04 -1.49 -14.69
CA LYS A 165 0.62 -2.78 -14.85
C LYS A 165 -0.03 -3.63 -15.94
N LYS A 166 -1.36 -3.74 -15.94
CA LYS A 166 -2.14 -4.52 -16.91
C LYS A 166 -1.84 -4.21 -18.39
N VAL A 167 -1.37 -3.01 -18.73
CA VAL A 167 -0.98 -2.70 -20.12
C VAL A 167 0.21 -3.55 -20.55
N LEU A 168 1.21 -3.69 -19.68
CA LEU A 168 2.39 -4.49 -19.96
C LEU A 168 2.06 -6.00 -19.86
N GLU A 169 1.16 -6.40 -18.96
CA GLU A 169 0.70 -7.79 -18.87
C GLU A 169 -0.06 -8.22 -20.13
N ASN A 170 -0.95 -7.36 -20.64
CA ASN A 170 -1.72 -7.62 -21.87
C ASN A 170 -0.79 -7.71 -23.09
N ALA A 171 0.27 -6.90 -23.11
CA ALA A 171 1.36 -7.00 -24.08
C ALA A 171 2.34 -8.16 -23.78
N GLY A 172 2.01 -9.11 -22.90
CA GLY A 172 2.77 -10.34 -22.70
C GLY A 172 4.11 -10.20 -21.96
N PHE A 173 4.42 -9.04 -21.37
CA PHE A 173 5.56 -8.92 -20.45
C PHE A 173 5.30 -9.72 -19.18
N LYS A 174 6.32 -10.42 -18.68
CA LYS A 174 6.28 -11.27 -17.48
C LYS A 174 7.00 -10.64 -16.29
N LYS A 175 8.12 -9.96 -16.52
CA LYS A 175 8.97 -9.26 -15.55
C LYS A 175 8.60 -7.79 -15.52
N ILE A 176 7.45 -7.48 -14.92
CA ILE A 176 6.94 -6.12 -14.81
C ILE A 176 7.26 -5.56 -13.43
N GLU A 177 7.92 -4.42 -13.41
CA GLU A 177 8.34 -3.73 -12.20
C GLU A 177 7.66 -2.38 -12.06
N PHE A 178 7.33 -2.01 -10.83
CA PHE A 178 6.86 -0.66 -10.52
C PHE A 178 8.07 0.26 -10.38
N LEU A 179 8.10 1.37 -11.11
CA LEU A 179 9.24 2.28 -11.04
C LEU A 179 9.26 2.95 -9.66
N ASP A 180 10.23 2.57 -8.84
CA ASP A 180 10.50 3.19 -7.55
C ASP A 180 10.61 4.73 -7.72
N PRO A 181 9.84 5.54 -6.99
CA PRO A 181 9.81 7.00 -7.15
C PRO A 181 11.13 7.71 -6.79
N ARG A 182 12.05 6.99 -6.16
CA ARG A 182 13.40 7.45 -5.80
C ARG A 182 14.46 6.85 -6.72
N LYS A 183 14.06 6.32 -7.88
CA LYS A 183 14.95 5.93 -8.96
C LYS A 183 14.56 6.68 -10.24
N GLU A 184 15.56 7.24 -10.91
CA GLU A 184 15.44 7.63 -12.32
C GLU A 184 15.88 6.45 -13.17
N LEU A 185 15.13 6.17 -14.24
CA LEU A 185 15.45 5.12 -15.19
C LEU A 185 15.88 5.78 -16.50
N SER A 186 17.01 5.33 -17.05
CA SER A 186 17.46 5.72 -18.39
C SER A 186 17.69 4.46 -19.23
N TYR A 187 16.98 4.36 -20.36
CA TYR A 187 17.05 3.27 -21.31
C TYR A 187 17.66 3.76 -22.61
N ASN A 188 18.79 3.17 -23.02
CA ASN A 188 19.42 3.47 -24.29
C ASN A 188 18.85 2.56 -25.38
N VAL A 189 18.13 3.14 -26.34
CA VAL A 189 17.40 2.37 -27.37
C VAL A 189 18.32 1.58 -28.29
N LEU A 190 19.51 2.12 -28.59
CA LEU A 190 20.48 1.48 -29.48
C LEU A 190 21.21 0.32 -28.79
N LYS A 191 21.55 0.49 -27.51
CA LYS A 191 22.31 -0.52 -26.73
C LYS A 191 21.40 -1.52 -26.02
N ASN A 192 20.08 -1.32 -26.03
CA ASN A 192 19.11 -2.06 -25.23
C ASN A 192 19.53 -2.18 -23.75
N LYS A 193 20.07 -1.08 -23.20
CA LYS A 193 20.67 -1.06 -21.87
C LYS A 193 19.90 -0.12 -20.96
N ILE A 194 19.49 -0.62 -19.80
CA ILE A 194 18.89 0.14 -18.72
C ILE A 194 19.95 0.56 -17.71
N SER A 195 19.76 1.74 -17.11
CA SER A 195 20.55 2.24 -15.99
C SER A 195 19.63 2.96 -15.01
N PHE A 196 20.03 2.95 -13.73
CA PHE A 196 19.28 3.57 -12.66
C PHE A 196 20.13 4.55 -11.89
N LYS A 197 19.51 5.66 -11.48
CA LYS A 197 20.12 6.62 -10.55
C LYS A 197 19.20 6.81 -9.34
N LYS A 198 19.76 6.60 -8.14
CA LYS A 198 19.02 6.86 -6.89
C LYS A 198 18.86 8.36 -6.65
N ILE A 199 17.68 8.74 -6.19
CA ILE A 199 17.35 10.09 -5.75
C ILE A 199 17.19 10.05 -4.22
N PRO A 200 17.83 10.96 -3.48
CA PRO A 200 17.55 11.10 -2.05
C PRO A 200 16.07 11.42 -1.81
N PHE A 201 15.50 10.83 -0.75
CA PHE A 201 14.16 11.17 -0.30
C PHE A 201 14.15 12.54 0.42
N TYR A 202 13.13 12.83 1.21
CA TYR A 202 13.05 14.09 1.96
C TYR A 202 14.23 14.26 2.92
N LYS A 203 14.82 15.45 2.94
CA LYS A 203 15.83 15.83 3.94
C LYS A 203 15.12 16.27 5.22
N ILE A 204 15.42 15.60 6.32
CA ILE A 204 14.92 15.98 7.64
C ILE A 204 15.75 17.18 8.12
N LYS A 205 15.09 18.31 8.36
CA LYS A 205 15.74 19.50 8.96
C LYS A 205 15.78 19.33 10.48
N LYS A 206 16.93 19.56 11.12
CA LYS A 206 17.07 19.53 12.58
C LYS A 206 16.55 20.82 13.25
N LYS A 207 15.39 21.31 12.84
CA LYS A 207 14.79 22.53 13.40
C LYS A 207 13.43 22.18 13.97
N GLN A 208 13.08 22.78 15.12
CA GLN A 208 11.72 22.68 15.64
C GLN A 208 10.78 23.62 14.89
N THR A 209 9.55 23.18 14.69
CA THR A 209 8.48 23.98 14.08
C THR A 209 7.39 24.39 15.10
N THR A 210 6.53 25.30 14.67
CA THR A 210 5.35 25.74 15.41
C THR A 210 4.08 25.31 14.68
N LYS A 211 2.98 25.24 15.42
CA LYS A 211 1.65 24.92 14.89
C LYS A 211 1.21 25.89 13.80
N GLU A 212 1.52 27.18 13.95
CA GLU A 212 1.16 28.23 13.00
C GLU A 212 1.85 28.00 11.65
N LYS A 213 3.12 27.57 11.66
CA LYS A 213 3.85 27.21 10.44
C LYS A 213 3.24 25.98 9.76
N VAL A 214 2.92 24.94 10.53
CA VAL A 214 2.25 23.74 9.99
C VAL A 214 0.91 24.11 9.37
N TYR A 215 0.11 24.94 10.05
CA TYR A 215 -1.17 25.44 9.54
C TYR A 215 -0.98 26.24 8.25
N GLU A 216 -0.07 27.20 8.21
CA GLU A 216 0.21 28.01 7.02
C GLU A 216 0.67 27.15 5.83
N LYS A 217 1.56 26.16 6.05
CA LYS A 217 1.96 25.23 4.99
C LYS A 217 0.80 24.38 4.49
N LEU A 218 -0.06 23.90 5.40
CA LEU A 218 -1.25 23.12 5.03
C LEU A 218 -2.28 23.95 4.27
N LYS A 219 -2.57 25.17 4.72
CA LYS A 219 -3.46 26.13 4.07
C LYS A 219 -2.99 26.42 2.64
N ASN A 220 -1.70 26.75 2.48
CA ASN A 220 -1.09 26.97 1.17
C ASN A 220 -1.17 25.71 0.28
N ALA A 221 -0.92 24.52 0.83
CA ALA A 221 -1.03 23.26 0.10
C ALA A 221 -2.46 22.97 -0.40
N ILE A 222 -3.47 23.30 0.41
CA ILE A 222 -4.90 23.20 0.03
C ILE A 222 -5.20 24.18 -1.10
N PHE A 223 -4.79 25.45 -0.97
CA PHE A 223 -5.05 26.49 -1.98
C PHE A 223 -4.43 26.15 -3.33
N LYS A 224 -3.16 25.72 -3.34
CA LYS A 224 -2.47 25.25 -4.55
C LYS A 224 -3.29 24.18 -5.30
N ARG A 225 -3.88 23.23 -4.57
CA ARG A 225 -4.64 22.10 -5.12
C ARG A 225 -6.10 22.41 -5.43
N ALA A 226 -6.69 23.40 -4.78
CA ALA A 226 -8.02 23.92 -5.05
C ALA A 226 -8.02 25.04 -6.11
N SER A 227 -6.84 25.49 -6.55
CA SER A 227 -6.70 26.52 -7.58
C SER A 227 -7.16 26.01 -8.95
N GLY A 228 -7.79 26.90 -9.72
CA GLY A 228 -8.27 26.62 -11.08
C GLY A 228 -9.72 27.03 -11.30
N LYS A 229 -10.20 26.83 -12.54
CA LYS A 229 -11.62 27.10 -12.92
C LYS A 229 -12.54 25.90 -12.66
N GLN A 230 -12.01 24.79 -12.14
CA GLN A 230 -12.73 23.53 -11.99
C GLN A 230 -13.56 23.52 -10.70
N LYS A 231 -14.71 22.83 -10.71
CA LYS A 231 -15.45 22.54 -9.47
C LYS A 231 -14.64 21.60 -8.58
N ILE A 232 -14.43 21.97 -7.33
CA ILE A 232 -13.66 21.20 -6.35
C ILE A 232 -14.59 20.27 -5.55
N ALA A 233 -14.30 18.97 -5.61
CA ALA A 233 -14.89 17.98 -4.73
C ALA A 233 -13.98 17.71 -3.52
N LEU A 234 -14.55 17.28 -2.40
CA LEU A 234 -13.82 16.80 -1.22
C LEU A 234 -14.34 15.43 -0.82
N LEU A 235 -13.46 14.43 -0.68
CA LEU A 235 -13.79 13.19 0.03
C LEU A 235 -14.01 13.53 1.51
N TYR A 236 -15.25 13.38 1.97
CA TYR A 236 -15.64 13.84 3.30
C TYR A 236 -16.09 12.67 4.18
N SER A 237 -15.55 12.56 5.39
CA SER A 237 -15.90 11.51 6.36
C SER A 237 -16.13 12.05 7.77
N SER A 238 -16.26 13.38 7.91
CA SER A 238 -16.22 14.11 9.19
C SER A 238 -15.00 13.80 10.08
N GLY A 239 -13.97 13.14 9.54
CA GLY A 239 -12.71 12.91 10.25
C GLY A 239 -11.95 14.22 10.37
N ILE A 240 -11.06 14.34 11.38
CA ILE A 240 -10.26 15.56 11.59
C ILE A 240 -9.54 16.00 10.30
N ASP A 241 -9.10 15.05 9.47
CA ASP A 241 -8.39 15.32 8.21
C ASP A 241 -9.28 16.04 7.19
N SER A 242 -10.45 15.46 6.87
CA SER A 242 -11.39 16.08 5.93
C SER A 242 -12.05 17.33 6.52
N LEU A 243 -12.23 17.40 7.84
CA LEU A 243 -12.80 18.55 8.54
C LEU A 243 -11.89 19.77 8.46
N VAL A 244 -10.58 19.61 8.73
CA VAL A 244 -9.62 20.71 8.62
C VAL A 244 -9.55 21.23 7.19
N ILE A 245 -9.55 20.34 6.18
CA ILE A 245 -9.62 20.77 4.77
C ILE A 245 -10.92 21.54 4.49
N ALA A 246 -12.07 21.00 4.88
CA ALA A 246 -13.38 21.62 4.65
C ALA A 246 -13.49 23.01 5.32
N LYS A 247 -13.03 23.12 6.56
CA LYS A 247 -13.05 24.37 7.34
C LYS A 247 -12.15 25.43 6.72
N ILE A 248 -10.92 25.08 6.32
CA ILE A 248 -10.01 25.99 5.63
C ILE A 248 -10.60 26.47 4.30
N LEU A 249 -11.21 25.58 3.49
CA LEU A 249 -11.88 25.99 2.25
C LEU A 249 -13.05 26.94 2.51
N LYS A 250 -13.91 26.61 3.50
CA LYS A 250 -15.08 27.40 3.89
C LYS A 250 -14.69 28.81 4.37
N ASP A 251 -13.75 28.90 5.31
CA ASP A 251 -13.34 30.16 5.93
C ASP A 251 -12.68 31.10 4.92
N ASN A 252 -12.03 30.55 3.89
CA ASN A 252 -11.38 31.30 2.83
C ASN A 252 -12.27 31.44 1.57
N LYS A 253 -13.57 31.14 1.68
CA LYS A 253 -14.57 31.31 0.62
C LYS A 253 -14.22 30.60 -0.69
N ILE A 254 -13.49 29.49 -0.62
CA ILE A 254 -13.18 28.67 -1.79
C ILE A 254 -14.36 27.71 -2.02
N PRO A 255 -15.07 27.77 -3.16
CA PRO A 255 -16.21 26.92 -3.41
C PRO A 255 -15.81 25.44 -3.48
N PHE A 256 -16.50 24.59 -2.71
CA PHE A 256 -16.33 23.15 -2.75
C PHE A 256 -17.64 22.43 -2.42
N LYS A 257 -17.72 21.14 -2.79
CA LYS A 257 -18.77 20.22 -2.36
C LYS A 257 -18.14 18.98 -1.75
N GLY A 258 -18.53 18.60 -0.54
CA GLY A 258 -18.12 17.35 0.08
C GLY A 258 -18.94 16.17 -0.44
N TYR A 259 -18.35 14.98 -0.49
CA TYR A 259 -19.03 13.75 -0.90
C TYR A 259 -18.74 12.64 0.11
N PHE A 260 -19.82 12.06 0.65
CA PHE A 260 -19.77 10.95 1.60
C PHE A 260 -20.67 9.82 1.11
N ALA A 261 -20.07 8.67 0.79
CA ALA A 261 -20.79 7.46 0.40
C ALA A 261 -20.88 6.48 1.57
N TYR A 262 -22.03 5.84 1.73
CA TYR A 262 -22.28 4.85 2.77
C TYR A 262 -23.23 3.75 2.32
N SER A 263 -23.11 2.60 2.99
CA SER A 263 -24.01 1.47 2.78
C SER A 263 -25.35 1.74 3.44
N GLN A 264 -26.43 1.81 2.66
CA GLN A 264 -27.77 2.11 3.19
C GLN A 264 -28.36 0.95 4.00
N ASP A 265 -28.00 -0.30 3.67
CA ASP A 265 -28.56 -1.49 4.33
C ASP A 265 -27.79 -1.87 5.62
N ILE A 266 -26.94 -0.96 6.10
CA ILE A 266 -26.34 -1.01 7.44
C ILE A 266 -27.10 0.00 8.31
N LEU A 267 -27.71 -0.49 9.39
CA LEU A 267 -28.37 0.37 10.36
C LEU A 267 -27.37 1.36 10.96
N ASN A 268 -27.68 2.66 10.86
CA ASN A 268 -26.92 3.77 11.45
C ASN A 268 -25.39 3.70 11.22
N PRO A 269 -24.90 3.90 9.98
CA PRO A 269 -23.46 3.98 9.73
C PRO A 269 -22.81 5.03 10.64
N LYS A 270 -21.73 4.65 11.33
CA LYS A 270 -21.14 5.42 12.43
C LYS A 270 -20.78 6.86 12.05
N ASP A 271 -20.33 7.09 10.82
CA ASP A 271 -19.94 8.43 10.37
C ASP A 271 -21.12 9.25 9.84
N LEU A 272 -22.27 8.65 9.51
CA LEU A 272 -23.41 9.37 8.92
C LEU A 272 -23.97 10.44 9.86
N SER A 273 -24.18 10.11 11.14
CA SER A 273 -24.67 11.08 12.14
C SER A 273 -23.69 12.26 12.31
N ASN A 274 -22.38 11.97 12.32
CA ASN A 274 -21.35 12.99 12.41
C ASN A 274 -21.31 13.87 11.15
N VAL A 275 -21.46 13.27 9.97
CA VAL A 275 -21.54 14.03 8.70
C VAL A 275 -22.74 14.97 8.72
N LEU A 276 -23.93 14.49 9.11
CA LEU A 276 -25.13 15.33 9.21
C LEU A 276 -24.98 16.48 10.20
N ARG A 277 -24.41 16.21 11.39
CA ARG A 277 -24.15 17.25 12.39
C ARG A 277 -23.17 18.30 11.89
N THR A 278 -22.00 17.87 11.41
CA THR A 278 -20.93 18.78 10.95
C THR A 278 -21.32 19.58 9.71
N GLU A 279 -22.16 19.02 8.84
CA GLU A 279 -22.75 19.75 7.72
C GLU A 279 -23.59 20.95 8.21
N LYS A 280 -24.48 20.72 9.18
CA LYS A 280 -25.32 21.77 9.77
C LYS A 280 -24.48 22.78 10.56
N GLU A 281 -23.60 22.30 11.43
CA GLU A 281 -22.81 23.11 12.36
C GLU A 281 -21.89 24.11 11.63
N TYR A 282 -21.19 23.65 10.61
CA TYR A 282 -20.20 24.47 9.90
C TYR A 282 -20.73 25.03 8.56
N GLY A 283 -22.00 24.77 8.23
CA GLY A 283 -22.62 25.20 6.97
C GLY A 283 -21.89 24.67 5.74
N PHE A 284 -21.45 23.41 5.77
CA PHE A 284 -20.84 22.74 4.63
C PHE A 284 -21.91 22.26 3.64
N SER A 285 -21.55 22.13 2.36
CA SER A 285 -22.41 21.47 1.36
C SER A 285 -21.91 20.05 1.15
N ILE A 286 -22.63 19.05 1.67
CA ILE A 286 -22.21 17.64 1.62
C ILE A 286 -23.24 16.79 0.86
N GLU A 287 -22.80 16.17 -0.22
CA GLU A 287 -23.55 15.11 -0.91
C GLU A 287 -23.45 13.80 -0.13
N LYS A 288 -24.59 13.28 0.32
CA LYS A 288 -24.71 12.00 1.04
C LYS A 288 -25.22 10.93 0.07
N ILE A 289 -24.36 9.97 -0.28
CA ILE A 289 -24.61 8.99 -1.32
C ILE A 289 -24.98 7.66 -0.66
N LYS A 290 -26.27 7.32 -0.74
CA LYS A 290 -26.82 6.03 -0.28
C LYS A 290 -26.52 4.95 -1.32
N ILE A 291 -25.87 3.88 -0.91
CA ILE A 291 -25.54 2.75 -1.78
C ILE A 291 -26.21 1.48 -1.27
N SER A 292 -26.94 0.81 -2.15
CA SER A 292 -27.56 -0.49 -1.87
C SER A 292 -26.56 -1.65 -1.90
N LYS A 293 -26.87 -2.73 -1.20
CA LYS A 293 -26.15 -4.01 -1.26
C LYS A 293 -25.97 -4.48 -2.71
N THR A 294 -27.03 -4.43 -3.51
CA THR A 294 -27.00 -4.85 -4.92
C THR A 294 -26.00 -4.02 -5.75
N GLU A 295 -25.89 -2.72 -5.49
CA GLU A 295 -24.88 -1.88 -6.13
C GLU A 295 -23.47 -2.21 -5.67
N ILE A 296 -23.28 -2.55 -4.40
CA ILE A 296 -21.98 -2.99 -3.85
C ILE A 296 -21.57 -4.30 -4.51
N GLU A 297 -22.44 -5.30 -4.55
CA GLU A 297 -22.18 -6.61 -5.19
C GLU A 297 -21.77 -6.46 -6.65
N LYS A 298 -22.49 -5.63 -7.42
CA LYS A 298 -22.13 -5.32 -8.83
C LYS A 298 -20.81 -4.58 -8.97
N THR A 299 -20.43 -3.78 -7.97
CA THR A 299 -19.23 -2.95 -8.00
C THR A 299 -17.98 -3.72 -7.57
N LEU A 300 -18.10 -4.75 -6.72
CA LEU A 300 -16.96 -5.50 -6.18
C LEU A 300 -16.05 -6.11 -7.27
N PRO A 301 -16.55 -6.87 -8.28
CA PRO A 301 -15.69 -7.42 -9.33
C PRO A 301 -14.97 -6.34 -10.14
N LEU A 302 -15.68 -5.24 -10.46
CA LEU A 302 -15.11 -4.10 -11.19
C LEU A 302 -13.98 -3.44 -10.42
N LEU A 303 -14.14 -3.27 -9.10
CA LEU A 303 -13.12 -2.68 -8.23
C LEU A 303 -11.92 -3.60 -8.04
N ILE A 304 -12.12 -4.92 -7.90
CA ILE A 304 -11.02 -5.89 -7.79
C ILE A 304 -10.15 -5.85 -9.04
N GLU A 305 -10.78 -5.84 -10.22
CA GLU A 305 -10.07 -5.71 -11.49
C GLU A 305 -9.33 -4.36 -11.58
N ARG A 306 -10.00 -3.26 -11.19
CA ARG A 306 -9.44 -1.91 -11.31
C ARG A 306 -8.29 -1.63 -10.35
N VAL A 307 -8.37 -2.14 -9.12
CA VAL A 307 -7.36 -1.99 -8.06
C VAL A 307 -6.25 -3.01 -8.20
N GLU A 308 -6.40 -4.01 -9.08
CA GLU A 308 -5.48 -5.14 -9.28
C GLU A 308 -5.20 -5.89 -7.97
N SER A 309 -6.22 -6.01 -7.10
CA SER A 309 -6.08 -6.67 -5.82
C SER A 309 -7.43 -7.01 -5.18
N SER A 310 -7.58 -8.24 -4.68
CA SER A 310 -8.74 -8.64 -3.87
C SER A 310 -8.55 -8.47 -2.35
N ASN A 311 -7.49 -7.77 -1.93
CA ASN A 311 -7.24 -7.49 -0.51
C ASN A 311 -8.45 -6.79 0.16
N PRO A 312 -9.01 -7.32 1.26
CA PRO A 312 -10.21 -6.77 1.89
C PRO A 312 -10.09 -5.32 2.34
N ILE A 313 -8.93 -4.92 2.86
CA ILE A 313 -8.70 -3.54 3.32
C ILE A 313 -8.68 -2.60 2.11
N LYS A 314 -7.95 -2.97 1.04
CA LYS A 314 -7.90 -2.15 -0.18
C LYS A 314 -9.29 -1.98 -0.78
N ILE A 315 -10.05 -3.07 -0.95
CA ILE A 315 -11.40 -3.03 -1.54
C ILE A 315 -12.40 -2.28 -0.65
N GLY A 316 -12.36 -2.51 0.67
CA GLY A 316 -13.22 -1.80 1.62
C GLY A 316 -13.02 -0.29 1.56
N VAL A 317 -11.78 0.18 1.47
CA VAL A 317 -11.46 1.62 1.33
C VAL A 317 -11.81 2.15 -0.07
N SER A 318 -11.69 1.33 -1.12
CA SER A 318 -12.01 1.74 -2.49
C SER A 318 -13.50 2.02 -2.71
N LEU A 319 -14.42 1.30 -2.05
CA LEU A 319 -15.87 1.49 -2.22
C LEU A 319 -16.34 2.92 -1.93
N PRO A 320 -16.10 3.52 -0.75
CA PRO A 320 -16.55 4.89 -0.47
C PRO A 320 -15.94 5.90 -1.45
N ILE A 321 -14.66 5.72 -1.82
CA ILE A 321 -13.96 6.59 -2.77
C ILE A 321 -14.54 6.46 -4.18
N TYR A 322 -14.87 5.24 -4.61
CA TYR A 322 -15.46 4.97 -5.91
C TYR A 322 -16.82 5.64 -6.06
N PHE A 323 -17.72 5.46 -5.11
CA PHE A 323 -19.06 6.04 -5.20
C PHE A 323 -19.02 7.56 -5.06
N ALA A 324 -18.18 8.09 -4.15
CA ALA A 324 -17.98 9.53 -4.02
C ALA A 324 -17.42 10.17 -5.29
N SER A 325 -16.36 9.58 -5.88
CA SER A 325 -15.77 10.09 -7.13
C SER A 325 -16.72 9.97 -8.32
N LYS A 326 -17.49 8.87 -8.42
CA LYS A 326 -18.51 8.68 -9.46
C LYS A 326 -19.60 9.76 -9.40
N LYS A 327 -20.11 10.08 -8.21
CA LYS A 327 -21.11 11.14 -8.03
C LYS A 327 -20.50 12.53 -8.26
N ALA A 328 -19.30 12.79 -7.75
CA ALA A 328 -18.60 14.05 -7.98
C ALA A 328 -18.39 14.32 -9.48
N ARG A 329 -18.01 13.30 -10.26
CA ARG A 329 -17.90 13.42 -11.72
C ARG A 329 -19.24 13.76 -12.37
N LYS A 330 -20.35 13.12 -11.95
CA LYS A 330 -21.70 13.43 -12.44
C LYS A 330 -22.11 14.88 -12.16
N ASP A 331 -21.65 15.45 -11.04
CA ASP A 331 -21.90 16.85 -10.66
C ASP A 331 -20.97 17.85 -11.40
N GLY A 332 -20.12 17.34 -12.31
CA GLY A 332 -19.21 18.12 -13.14
C GLY A 332 -17.84 18.41 -12.53
N CYS A 333 -17.48 17.75 -11.42
CA CYS A 333 -16.14 17.88 -10.83
C CYS A 333 -15.11 17.08 -11.65
N LYS A 334 -13.97 17.71 -11.96
CA LYS A 334 -12.79 17.02 -12.51
C LYS A 334 -11.72 16.73 -11.45
N VAL A 335 -11.81 17.36 -10.28
CA VAL A 335 -10.82 17.30 -9.21
C VAL A 335 -11.51 16.95 -7.89
N ILE A 336 -10.89 16.06 -7.12
CA ILE A 336 -11.32 15.70 -5.76
C ILE A 336 -10.14 15.76 -4.78
N LEU A 337 -10.34 16.45 -3.66
CA LEU A 337 -9.37 16.53 -2.57
C LEU A 337 -9.56 15.31 -1.65
N SER A 338 -8.44 14.73 -1.20
CA SER A 338 -8.40 13.61 -0.25
C SER A 338 -7.59 14.00 0.99
N GLY A 339 -8.04 13.53 2.16
CA GLY A 339 -7.31 13.67 3.42
C GLY A 339 -6.15 12.66 3.59
N LEU A 340 -5.90 11.81 2.58
CA LEU A 340 -4.82 10.84 2.57
C LEU A 340 -3.45 11.52 2.78
N GLY A 341 -2.57 10.88 3.56
CA GLY A 341 -1.25 11.39 3.93
C GLY A 341 -1.19 11.94 5.35
N SER A 342 -2.31 12.43 5.90
CA SER A 342 -2.38 13.02 7.24
C SER A 342 -1.96 12.03 8.33
N ASP A 343 -2.38 10.77 8.22
CA ASP A 343 -2.03 9.73 9.19
C ASP A 343 -0.53 9.41 9.17
N GLU A 344 0.07 9.42 7.99
CA GLU A 344 1.48 9.11 7.80
C GLU A 344 2.38 10.22 8.35
N ILE A 345 2.03 11.50 8.14
CA ILE A 345 2.88 12.62 8.56
C ILE A 345 2.66 13.06 10.02
N PHE A 346 1.43 12.92 10.55
CA PHE A 346 1.05 13.38 11.89
C PHE A 346 0.77 12.23 12.88
N ALA A 347 1.31 11.04 12.62
CA ALA A 347 1.21 9.88 13.50
C ALA A 347 -0.24 9.49 13.85
N GLY A 348 -1.08 9.25 12.84
CA GLY A 348 -2.51 9.00 13.03
C GLY A 348 -2.94 7.57 13.39
N TYR A 349 -2.07 6.59 13.19
CA TYR A 349 -2.36 5.18 13.49
C TYR A 349 -2.11 4.86 14.97
N SER A 350 -2.98 4.07 15.60
CA SER A 350 -2.86 3.66 17.01
C SER A 350 -1.52 3.00 17.33
N ARG A 351 -0.97 2.25 16.37
CA ARG A 351 0.33 1.56 16.50
C ARG A 351 1.52 2.49 16.82
N PHE A 352 1.41 3.78 16.53
CA PHE A 352 2.48 4.72 16.82
C PHE A 352 2.67 4.99 18.32
N LYS A 353 1.70 4.63 19.18
CA LYS A 353 1.85 4.73 20.63
C LYS A 353 2.95 3.82 21.18
N GLU A 354 3.26 2.74 20.46
CA GLU A 354 4.29 1.76 20.83
C GLU A 354 5.59 1.97 20.03
N SER A 355 5.71 3.07 19.28
CA SER A 355 6.87 3.34 18.42
C SER A 355 8.09 3.75 19.24
N THR A 356 9.23 3.09 18.99
CA THR A 356 10.54 3.47 19.55
C THR A 356 11.20 4.62 18.78
N ASN A 357 10.86 4.82 17.51
CA ASN A 357 11.35 5.91 16.68
C ASN A 357 10.26 6.40 15.72
N LEU A 358 9.45 7.36 16.18
CA LEU A 358 8.27 7.81 15.46
C LEU A 358 8.59 8.43 14.11
N LEU A 359 9.72 9.14 14.03
CA LEU A 359 10.19 9.75 12.79
C LEU A 359 10.54 8.69 11.74
N LYS A 360 11.27 7.64 12.11
CA LYS A 360 11.59 6.51 11.22
C LYS A 360 10.33 5.80 10.75
N ASP A 361 9.39 5.53 11.66
CA ASP A 361 8.14 4.85 11.34
C ASP A 361 7.25 5.65 10.38
N THR A 362 7.09 6.95 10.63
CA THR A 362 6.31 7.84 9.75
C THR A 362 6.96 7.99 8.37
N LEU A 363 8.29 8.12 8.30
CA LEU A 363 9.05 8.11 7.04
C LEU A 363 8.88 6.81 6.25
N ASN A 364 8.91 5.66 6.92
CA ASN A 364 8.74 4.36 6.29
C ASN A 364 7.35 4.20 5.66
N LEU A 365 6.29 4.71 6.32
CA LEU A 365 4.95 4.69 5.72
C LEU A 365 4.86 5.58 4.48
N LEU A 366 5.40 6.79 4.54
CA LEU A 366 5.49 7.68 3.37
C LEU A 366 6.28 7.04 2.23
N TYR A 367 7.37 6.34 2.56
CA TYR A 367 8.18 5.63 1.57
C TYR A 367 7.38 4.52 0.83
N GLN A 368 6.51 3.81 1.53
CA GLN A 368 5.75 2.68 0.98
C GLN A 368 4.41 3.07 0.35
N MET A 369 3.97 4.31 0.56
CA MET A 369 2.62 4.78 0.20
C MET A 369 2.29 4.67 -1.30
N HIS A 370 3.32 4.81 -2.16
CA HIS A 370 3.18 4.74 -3.62
C HIS A 370 2.59 3.42 -4.13
N GLU A 371 2.81 2.31 -3.43
CA GLU A 371 2.42 0.97 -3.86
C GLU A 371 1.04 0.54 -3.36
N ASN A 372 0.49 1.26 -2.38
CA ASN A 372 -0.73 0.91 -1.70
C ASN A 372 -1.76 2.03 -1.87
N ASP A 373 -1.70 3.02 -0.98
CA ASP A 373 -2.74 4.02 -0.85
C ASP A 373 -2.84 4.96 -2.06
N LEU A 374 -1.68 5.43 -2.55
CA LEU A 374 -1.64 6.33 -3.70
C LEU A 374 -2.07 5.61 -4.98
N TYR A 375 -1.58 4.39 -5.20
CA TYR A 375 -1.99 3.60 -6.37
C TYR A 375 -3.50 3.31 -6.34
N ARG A 376 -4.04 2.86 -5.20
CA ARG A 376 -5.47 2.58 -5.01
C ARG A 376 -6.31 3.81 -5.31
N GLU A 377 -6.01 4.96 -4.69
CA GLU A 377 -6.82 6.16 -4.87
C GLU A 377 -6.72 6.73 -6.27
N ASP A 378 -5.54 6.65 -6.90
CA ASP A 378 -5.35 7.02 -8.31
C ASP A 378 -6.20 6.15 -9.24
N VAL A 379 -6.13 4.81 -9.17
CA VAL A 379 -6.90 3.94 -10.08
C VAL A 379 -8.41 4.02 -9.86
N VAL A 380 -8.86 4.17 -8.61
CA VAL A 380 -10.29 4.31 -8.27
C VAL A 380 -10.84 5.65 -8.76
N CYS A 381 -10.14 6.75 -8.50
CA CYS A 381 -10.58 8.07 -8.96
C CYS A 381 -10.50 8.18 -10.49
N THR A 382 -9.41 7.71 -11.09
CA THR A 382 -9.29 7.73 -12.56
C THR A 382 -10.34 6.89 -13.25
N ASN A 383 -10.79 5.77 -12.67
CA ASN A 383 -11.91 5.01 -13.23
C ASN A 383 -13.16 5.88 -13.48
N ASN A 384 -13.37 6.86 -12.60
CA ASN A 384 -14.48 7.81 -12.68
C ASN A 384 -14.08 9.13 -13.34
N ASN A 385 -12.96 9.18 -14.06
CA ASN A 385 -12.44 10.38 -14.75
C ASN A 385 -12.29 11.60 -13.83
N ILE A 386 -11.91 11.37 -12.57
CA ILE A 386 -11.59 12.42 -11.61
C ILE A 386 -10.11 12.34 -11.20
N GLU A 387 -9.47 13.48 -10.99
CA GLU A 387 -8.12 13.55 -10.43
C GLU A 387 -8.19 13.73 -8.92
N ALA A 388 -7.56 12.82 -8.17
CA ALA A 388 -7.34 12.97 -6.74
C ALA A 388 -6.13 13.89 -6.46
N ARG A 389 -6.28 14.80 -5.50
CA ARG A 389 -5.20 15.68 -5.01
C ARG A 389 -5.08 15.58 -3.49
N PHE A 390 -3.84 15.61 -3.00
CA PHE A 390 -3.50 15.25 -1.63
C PHE A 390 -2.79 16.41 -0.92
N PRO A 391 -3.50 17.32 -0.22
CA PRO A 391 -2.88 18.48 0.43
C PRO A 391 -1.84 18.12 1.50
N TYR A 392 -2.10 17.07 2.28
CA TYR A 392 -1.16 16.60 3.31
C TYR A 392 0.15 16.05 2.73
N LEU A 393 0.17 15.70 1.45
CA LEU A 393 1.37 15.19 0.76
C LEU A 393 2.14 16.29 0.02
N ASP A 394 1.84 17.56 0.27
CA ASP A 394 2.69 18.63 -0.21
C ASP A 394 4.08 18.55 0.42
N LYS A 395 5.11 18.76 -0.40
CA LYS A 395 6.51 18.72 0.03
C LYS A 395 6.74 19.61 1.26
N GLU A 396 6.16 20.80 1.30
CA GLU A 396 6.36 21.72 2.41
C GLU A 396 5.65 21.25 3.69
N VAL A 397 4.47 20.64 3.55
CA VAL A 397 3.72 20.09 4.70
C VAL A 397 4.45 18.88 5.29
N ILE A 398 4.98 17.99 4.43
CA ILE A 398 5.78 16.85 4.86
C ILE A 398 7.05 17.32 5.58
N GLU A 399 7.83 18.22 4.96
CA GLU A 399 9.07 18.72 5.57
C GLU A 399 8.81 19.40 6.92
N GLU A 400 7.73 20.20 7.03
CA GLU A 400 7.36 20.85 8.28
C GLU A 400 6.90 19.83 9.32
N SER A 401 6.14 18.80 8.92
CA SER A 401 5.70 17.74 9.83
C SER A 401 6.86 16.96 10.46
N PHE A 402 7.98 16.81 9.74
CA PHE A 402 9.17 16.13 10.27
C PHE A 402 10.02 17.01 11.21
N CYS A 403 9.66 18.28 11.33
CA CYS A 403 10.23 19.21 12.30
C CYS A 403 9.46 19.22 13.64
N LEU A 404 8.36 18.46 13.75
CA LEU A 404 7.57 18.31 14.98
C LEU A 404 8.22 17.30 15.93
N THR A 405 8.12 17.58 17.23
CA THR A 405 8.46 16.62 18.29
C THR A 405 7.40 15.51 18.37
N ASP A 406 7.78 14.37 18.95
CA ASP A 406 6.86 13.24 19.13
C ASP A 406 5.61 13.64 19.93
N LYS A 407 5.76 14.44 20.99
CA LYS A 407 4.65 14.96 21.81
C LYS A 407 3.67 15.84 21.03
N GLN A 408 4.15 16.54 20.00
CA GLN A 408 3.29 17.32 19.10
C GLN A 408 2.56 16.44 18.09
N LYS A 409 3.00 15.20 17.84
CA LYS A 409 2.31 14.27 16.94
C LYS A 409 1.37 13.33 17.68
N ILE A 410 1.80 12.80 18.82
CA ILE A 410 1.10 11.74 19.56
C ILE A 410 1.35 11.83 21.06
N ASN A 411 0.34 11.48 21.85
CA ASN A 411 0.45 11.28 23.29
C ASN A 411 -0.40 10.07 23.74
N ASN A 412 -0.44 9.80 25.05
CA ASN A 412 -1.15 8.63 25.60
C ASN A 412 -2.64 8.60 25.24
N GLU A 413 -3.27 9.76 25.11
CA GLU A 413 -4.69 9.89 24.80
C GLU A 413 -4.91 9.92 23.28
N GLU A 414 -4.09 10.68 22.55
CA GLU A 414 -4.43 11.20 21.23
C GLU A 414 -3.33 11.01 20.19
N ASN A 415 -3.79 10.66 19.00
CA ASN A 415 -3.02 10.70 17.76
C ASN A 415 -3.29 12.02 17.03
N LYS A 416 -2.36 12.48 16.18
CA LYS A 416 -2.48 13.74 15.40
C LYS A 416 -2.67 14.97 16.28
N VAL A 417 -1.98 15.05 17.41
CA VAL A 417 -2.13 16.13 18.41
C VAL A 417 -2.10 17.50 17.73
N ILE A 418 -1.07 17.77 16.92
CA ILE A 418 -0.93 19.03 16.17
C ILE A 418 -2.13 19.36 15.29
N LEU A 419 -2.73 18.37 14.62
CA LEU A 419 -3.86 18.60 13.72
C LEU A 419 -5.15 18.86 14.51
N ARG A 420 -5.29 18.26 15.69
CA ARG A 420 -6.40 18.52 16.62
C ARG A 420 -6.29 19.92 17.22
N GLU A 421 -5.07 20.37 17.54
CA GLU A 421 -4.80 21.74 17.99
C GLU A 421 -5.11 22.76 16.90
N ILE A 422 -4.69 22.51 15.66
CA ILE A 422 -5.09 23.33 14.50
C ILE A 422 -6.61 23.34 14.37
N GLY A 423 -7.26 22.19 14.49
CA GLY A 423 -8.72 22.06 14.45
C GLY A 423 -9.41 22.94 15.49
N LYS A 424 -8.93 22.92 16.75
CA LYS A 424 -9.42 23.78 17.83
C LYS A 424 -9.28 25.26 17.48
N GLU A 425 -8.13 25.67 16.96
CA GLU A 425 -7.82 27.07 16.63
C GLU A 425 -8.67 27.62 15.49
N ILE A 426 -8.94 26.82 14.46
CA ILE A 426 -9.80 27.22 13.34
C ILE A 426 -11.30 27.13 13.67
N GLY A 427 -11.65 26.90 14.94
CA GLY A 427 -13.02 26.94 15.43
C GLY A 427 -13.81 25.62 15.25
N LEU A 428 -13.15 24.46 15.19
CA LEU A 428 -13.86 23.19 15.31
C LEU A 428 -14.27 22.94 16.76
N LEU A 429 -15.46 22.37 16.95
CA LEU A 429 -15.98 21.98 18.26
C LEU A 429 -15.14 20.87 18.91
N LYS A 430 -15.14 20.83 20.24
CA LYS A 430 -14.37 19.83 21.02
C LYS A 430 -14.71 18.39 20.62
N GLU A 431 -15.98 18.09 20.43
CA GLU A 431 -16.44 16.76 19.99
C GLU A 431 -15.93 16.34 18.60
N ASP A 432 -15.60 17.32 17.74
CA ASP A 432 -15.04 17.09 16.41
C ASP A 432 -13.54 16.86 16.45
N TYR A 433 -12.79 17.80 17.03
CA TYR A 433 -11.33 17.69 17.03
C TYR A 433 -10.80 16.70 18.07
N LYS A 434 -11.59 16.26 19.06
CA LYS A 434 -11.24 15.16 19.98
C LYS A 434 -11.77 13.79 19.51
N ARG A 435 -12.47 13.72 18.37
CA ARG A 435 -13.06 12.47 17.87
C ARG A 435 -11.99 11.39 17.63
N LYS A 436 -12.23 10.17 18.11
CA LYS A 436 -11.37 9.02 17.83
C LYS A 436 -11.42 8.66 16.34
N LYS A 437 -10.27 8.28 15.78
CA LYS A 437 -10.15 7.89 14.37
C LYS A 437 -11.05 6.69 14.07
N THR A 438 -11.77 6.76 12.96
CA THR A 438 -12.45 5.62 12.32
C THR A 438 -12.04 5.59 10.86
N ALA A 439 -11.60 4.45 10.33
CA ALA A 439 -11.26 4.34 8.92
C ALA A 439 -12.51 4.37 8.05
N ALA A 440 -12.40 4.93 6.84
CA ALA A 440 -13.54 5.25 5.98
C ALA A 440 -14.47 4.05 5.72
N GLN A 441 -13.92 2.85 5.50
CA GLN A 441 -14.68 1.63 5.25
C GLN A 441 -15.53 1.15 6.44
N TYR A 442 -15.07 1.41 7.67
CA TYR A 442 -15.80 1.05 8.87
C TYR A 442 -16.88 2.09 9.18
N GLY A 443 -16.54 3.38 9.05
CA GLY A 443 -17.46 4.48 9.35
C GLY A 443 -18.64 4.59 8.39
N SER A 444 -18.41 4.26 7.11
CA SER A 444 -19.42 4.20 6.04
C SER A 444 -20.24 2.90 6.00
N GLY A 445 -19.85 1.87 6.75
CA GLY A 445 -20.53 0.58 6.78
C GLY A 445 -20.20 -0.37 5.62
N PHE A 446 -19.35 0.01 4.66
CA PHE A 446 -18.99 -0.88 3.54
C PHE A 446 -18.28 -2.16 3.99
N ASP A 447 -17.40 -2.09 4.99
CA ASP A 447 -16.69 -3.28 5.48
C ASP A 447 -17.66 -4.34 6.05
N LYS A 448 -18.59 -3.90 6.90
CA LYS A 448 -19.67 -4.75 7.43
C LYS A 448 -20.57 -5.30 6.32
N MET A 449 -20.82 -4.51 5.27
CA MET A 449 -21.62 -4.97 4.15
C MET A 449 -20.92 -6.07 3.35
N ILE A 450 -19.61 -5.97 3.11
CA ILE A 450 -18.84 -7.04 2.49
C ILE A 450 -18.92 -8.33 3.34
N GLU A 451 -18.81 -8.22 4.67
CA GLU A 451 -18.96 -9.37 5.57
C GLU A 451 -20.36 -10.00 5.48
N LYS A 452 -21.41 -9.19 5.40
CA LYS A 452 -22.78 -9.66 5.22
C LYS A 452 -22.95 -10.41 3.90
N ILE A 453 -22.48 -9.83 2.80
CA ILE A 453 -22.50 -10.45 1.47
C ILE A 453 -21.73 -11.78 1.47
N ALA A 454 -20.56 -11.82 2.11
CA ALA A 454 -19.76 -13.06 2.20
C ALA A 454 -20.54 -14.18 2.90
N LYS A 455 -21.18 -13.88 4.05
CA LYS A 455 -21.99 -14.85 4.80
C LYS A 455 -23.18 -15.36 4.00
N GLU A 456 -23.88 -14.47 3.30
CA GLU A 456 -25.03 -14.84 2.44
C GLU A 456 -24.60 -15.71 1.24
N ASN A 457 -23.32 -15.67 0.86
CA ASN A 457 -22.72 -16.55 -0.15
C ASN A 457 -22.04 -17.79 0.47
N ASN A 458 -22.39 -18.17 1.71
CA ASN A 458 -21.82 -19.31 2.45
C ASN A 458 -20.29 -19.25 2.59
N VAL A 459 -19.72 -18.05 2.76
CA VAL A 459 -18.29 -17.85 3.02
C VAL A 459 -18.08 -17.15 4.36
N LYS A 460 -17.36 -17.81 5.30
CA LYS A 460 -17.10 -17.29 6.66
C LYS A 460 -16.27 -16.02 6.64
N GLN A 461 -15.26 -15.95 5.75
CA GLN A 461 -14.26 -14.89 5.71
C GLN A 461 -14.38 -14.02 4.46
N LYS A 462 -14.46 -12.69 4.64
CA LYS A 462 -14.51 -11.74 3.51
C LYS A 462 -13.34 -11.84 2.54
N GLY A 463 -12.14 -12.19 3.04
CA GLY A 463 -10.96 -12.43 2.20
C GLY A 463 -11.17 -13.53 1.17
N GLU A 464 -11.74 -14.65 1.60
CA GLU A 464 -12.05 -15.78 0.71
C GLU A 464 -13.17 -15.43 -0.26
N PHE A 465 -14.17 -14.66 0.17
CA PHE A 465 -15.23 -14.20 -0.71
C PHE A 465 -14.68 -13.30 -1.83
N LEU A 466 -13.87 -12.29 -1.48
CA LEU A 466 -13.24 -11.41 -2.47
C LEU A 466 -12.22 -12.16 -3.35
N LYS A 467 -11.55 -13.19 -2.82
CA LYS A 467 -10.71 -14.10 -3.59
C LYS A 467 -11.51 -14.80 -4.69
N LYS A 468 -12.70 -15.33 -4.40
CA LYS A 468 -13.58 -15.98 -5.39
C LYS A 468 -14.02 -15.03 -6.51
N LEU A 469 -14.10 -13.73 -6.24
CA LEU A 469 -14.42 -12.71 -7.26
C LEU A 469 -13.22 -12.29 -8.12
N SER A 470 -12.00 -12.68 -7.74
CA SER A 470 -10.79 -12.30 -8.45
C SER A 470 -10.43 -13.30 -9.55
N LYS A 471 -10.02 -12.80 -10.72
CA LYS A 471 -9.48 -13.63 -11.82
C LYS A 471 -7.99 -13.94 -11.68
N LYS A 472 -7.28 -13.15 -10.86
CA LYS A 472 -5.82 -13.23 -10.67
C LYS A 472 -5.50 -13.30 -9.19
N GLU A 473 -4.40 -13.95 -8.85
CA GLU A 473 -3.80 -13.84 -7.52
C GLU A 473 -3.24 -12.42 -7.32
N ASN A 474 -3.08 -12.03 -6.06
CA ASN A 474 -2.35 -10.82 -5.68
C ASN A 474 -0.84 -11.04 -5.89
N LEU A 475 -0.01 -10.48 -5.01
CA LEU A 475 1.44 -10.60 -5.13
C LEU A 475 1.93 -12.01 -4.78
N THR A 476 3.06 -12.38 -5.38
CA THR A 476 3.81 -13.57 -5.00
C THR A 476 4.71 -13.27 -3.79
N LEU A 477 4.53 -14.02 -2.70
CA LEU A 477 5.18 -13.81 -1.41
C LEU A 477 5.99 -15.03 -0.98
N GLY A 478 7.05 -14.80 -0.22
CA GLY A 478 7.66 -15.84 0.62
C GLY A 478 7.29 -15.62 2.08
N CYS A 479 7.26 -16.68 2.90
CA CYS A 479 6.93 -16.58 4.32
C CYS A 479 8.14 -16.89 5.19
N LEU A 480 8.53 -15.98 6.10
CA LEU A 480 9.43 -16.32 7.20
C LEU A 480 8.65 -17.19 8.19
N PHE A 481 9.00 -18.48 8.23
CA PHE A 481 8.18 -19.53 8.78
C PHE A 481 8.91 -20.30 9.87
N SER A 482 8.41 -20.18 11.11
CA SER A 482 8.98 -20.83 12.29
C SER A 482 8.31 -22.17 12.63
N GLY A 483 7.21 -22.51 11.97
CA GLY A 483 6.41 -23.69 12.29
C GLY A 483 5.50 -23.54 13.51
N GLY A 484 5.67 -22.47 14.28
CA GLY A 484 4.78 -22.14 15.39
C GLY A 484 3.46 -21.48 14.95
N LYS A 485 2.63 -21.18 15.95
CA LYS A 485 1.28 -20.63 15.78
C LYS A 485 1.25 -19.31 14.99
N ASP A 486 2.21 -18.43 15.23
CA ASP A 486 2.19 -17.05 14.70
C ASP A 486 2.57 -17.02 13.21
N SER A 487 3.59 -17.78 12.81
CA SER A 487 3.98 -17.89 11.40
C SER A 487 2.95 -18.64 10.56
N ASN A 488 2.32 -19.68 11.12
CA ASN A 488 1.18 -20.36 10.48
C ASN A 488 -0.01 -19.43 10.29
N LEU A 489 -0.46 -18.72 11.33
CA LEU A 489 -1.58 -17.79 11.18
C LEU A 489 -1.26 -16.67 10.18
N ALA A 490 -0.04 -16.14 10.20
CA ALA A 490 0.38 -15.12 9.24
C ALA A 490 0.36 -15.65 7.79
N TYR A 491 0.81 -16.89 7.56
CA TYR A 491 0.68 -17.56 6.27
C TYR A 491 -0.80 -17.66 5.84
N HIS A 492 -1.66 -18.20 6.69
CA HIS A 492 -3.07 -18.47 6.33
C HIS A 492 -3.86 -17.20 6.06
N ILE A 493 -3.63 -16.13 6.83
CA ILE A 493 -4.27 -14.82 6.59
C ILE A 493 -3.94 -14.33 5.18
N MET A 494 -2.66 -14.41 4.78
CA MET A 494 -2.23 -13.92 3.48
C MET A 494 -2.73 -14.83 2.34
N ALA A 495 -2.69 -16.15 2.51
CA ALA A 495 -3.22 -17.10 1.52
C ALA A 495 -4.73 -16.92 1.27
N ARG A 496 -5.51 -16.70 2.33
CA ARG A 496 -6.96 -16.40 2.26
C ARG A 496 -7.25 -15.06 1.59
N GLN A 497 -6.36 -14.09 1.75
CA GLN A 497 -6.42 -12.80 1.05
C GLN A 497 -5.90 -12.88 -0.39
N ASN A 498 -5.85 -14.07 -1.00
CA ASN A 498 -5.48 -14.30 -2.39
C ASN A 498 -4.02 -13.95 -2.73
N TYR A 499 -3.10 -13.97 -1.76
CA TYR A 499 -1.68 -13.87 -2.06
C TYR A 499 -1.11 -15.26 -2.37
N LYS A 500 -0.28 -15.34 -3.41
CA LYS A 500 0.43 -16.56 -3.78
C LYS A 500 1.62 -16.73 -2.86
N ILE A 501 1.64 -17.76 -2.02
CA ILE A 501 2.79 -18.04 -1.17
C ILE A 501 3.67 -19.07 -1.88
N ALA A 502 4.77 -18.61 -2.48
CA ALA A 502 5.60 -19.45 -3.35
C ALA A 502 6.65 -20.28 -2.61
N CYS A 503 7.05 -19.85 -1.41
CA CYS A 503 7.97 -20.61 -0.57
C CYS A 503 7.86 -20.25 0.91
N LEU A 504 8.15 -21.23 1.76
CA LEU A 504 8.47 -21.04 3.17
C LEU A 504 9.98 -20.85 3.31
N MET A 505 10.41 -20.08 4.31
CA MET A 505 11.80 -19.73 4.51
C MET A 505 12.12 -19.66 5.99
N THR A 506 13.28 -20.16 6.39
CA THR A 506 13.77 -19.97 7.74
C THR A 506 15.28 -19.83 7.78
N MET A 507 15.75 -19.23 8.86
CA MET A 507 17.15 -19.22 9.22
C MET A 507 17.39 -20.35 10.22
N VAL A 508 18.33 -21.24 9.92
CA VAL A 508 18.74 -22.30 10.84
C VAL A 508 19.96 -21.79 11.62
N THR A 509 19.77 -21.53 12.91
CA THR A 509 20.83 -21.04 13.81
C THR A 509 21.60 -22.21 14.43
N GLU A 510 22.93 -22.11 14.42
CA GLU A 510 23.81 -22.99 15.20
C GLU A 510 23.90 -22.54 16.68
N ASN A 511 23.50 -21.30 16.97
CA ASN A 511 23.47 -20.71 18.31
C ASN A 511 22.05 -20.80 18.93
N PRO A 512 21.84 -21.50 20.06
CA PRO A 512 20.56 -21.56 20.76
C PRO A 512 20.10 -20.20 21.33
N ASP A 513 21.02 -19.24 21.55
CA ASP A 513 20.75 -17.90 22.07
C ASP A 513 20.68 -16.81 20.99
N SER A 514 20.30 -17.16 19.75
CA SER A 514 20.19 -16.17 18.66
C SER A 514 19.20 -15.04 19.00
N TYR A 515 19.61 -13.80 18.72
CA TYR A 515 18.81 -12.60 18.99
C TYR A 515 17.59 -12.46 18.06
N MET A 516 17.54 -13.18 16.94
CA MET A 516 16.48 -13.06 15.94
C MET A 516 15.73 -14.36 15.61
N PHE A 517 16.32 -15.55 15.80
CA PHE A 517 15.75 -16.82 15.31
C PHE A 517 15.72 -17.91 16.39
N GLN A 518 14.64 -18.69 16.43
CA GLN A 518 14.49 -19.84 17.34
C GLN A 518 15.17 -21.10 16.74
N LYS A 519 15.71 -21.97 17.60
CA LYS A 519 16.19 -23.30 17.19
C LYS A 519 14.97 -24.19 16.95
N ILE A 520 14.66 -24.45 15.68
CA ILE A 520 13.50 -25.24 15.28
C ILE A 520 13.97 -26.57 14.70
N ASP A 521 13.25 -27.66 15.00
CA ASP A 521 13.53 -28.97 14.39
C ASP A 521 13.19 -28.94 12.88
N GLU A 522 14.23 -29.12 12.05
CA GLU A 522 14.13 -29.17 10.60
C GLU A 522 13.15 -30.28 10.12
N LYS A 523 12.99 -31.36 10.89
CA LYS A 523 12.05 -32.44 10.56
C LYS A 523 10.61 -31.95 10.62
N ILE A 524 10.23 -31.22 11.67
CA ILE A 524 8.87 -30.67 11.83
C ILE A 524 8.57 -29.68 10.71
N LEU A 525 9.49 -28.76 10.44
CA LEU A 525 9.33 -27.79 9.34
C LEU A 525 9.19 -28.46 7.98
N SER A 526 9.95 -29.54 7.75
CA SER A 526 9.86 -30.33 6.52
C SER A 526 8.51 -31.03 6.39
N LEU A 527 7.93 -31.53 7.48
CA LEU A 527 6.58 -32.10 7.46
C LEU A 527 5.51 -31.02 7.24
N GLN A 528 5.63 -29.87 7.88
CA GLN A 528 4.70 -28.74 7.66
C GLN A 528 4.76 -28.23 6.22
N SER A 529 5.96 -28.17 5.62
CA SER A 529 6.18 -27.86 4.21
C SER A 529 5.43 -28.81 3.29
N LYS A 530 5.53 -30.13 3.57
CA LYS A 530 4.82 -31.18 2.82
C LYS A 530 3.31 -31.09 3.01
N ALA A 531 2.85 -30.91 4.26
CA ALA A 531 1.45 -30.73 4.59
C ALA A 531 0.82 -29.52 3.89
N LEU A 532 1.59 -28.44 3.69
CA LEU A 532 1.16 -27.25 2.96
C LEU A 532 1.34 -27.35 1.44
N GLU A 533 2.09 -28.33 0.94
CA GLU A 533 2.55 -28.42 -0.45
C GLU A 533 3.30 -27.17 -0.94
N VAL A 534 4.05 -26.53 -0.05
CA VAL A 534 4.84 -25.32 -0.35
C VAL A 534 6.32 -25.59 -0.10
N PRO A 535 7.21 -25.31 -1.06
CA PRO A 535 8.63 -25.61 -0.90
C PRO A 535 9.27 -24.76 0.20
N PHE A 536 10.26 -25.35 0.89
CA PHE A 536 11.01 -24.69 1.96
C PHE A 536 12.41 -24.27 1.49
N VAL A 537 12.87 -23.10 1.93
CA VAL A 537 14.25 -22.61 1.72
C VAL A 537 14.92 -22.43 3.07
N PHE A 538 16.02 -23.14 3.28
CA PHE A 538 16.84 -23.06 4.48
C PHE A 538 18.10 -22.23 4.22
N GLN A 539 18.51 -21.43 5.20
CA GLN A 539 19.79 -20.74 5.20
C GLN A 539 20.41 -20.82 6.60
N LYS A 540 21.62 -21.34 6.69
CA LYS A 540 22.37 -21.40 7.97
C LYS A 540 22.87 -20.02 8.39
N THR A 541 22.93 -19.78 9.69
CA THR A 541 23.55 -18.60 10.33
C THR A 541 24.32 -19.01 11.59
N LYS A 542 25.42 -18.31 11.87
CA LYS A 542 26.19 -18.45 13.11
C LYS A 542 25.52 -17.81 14.33
N GLY A 543 24.44 -17.06 14.12
CA GLY A 543 23.72 -16.40 15.21
C GLY A 543 24.41 -15.15 15.75
N ILE A 544 25.36 -14.58 15.00
CA ILE A 544 26.16 -13.41 15.41
C ILE A 544 25.42 -12.13 15.02
N LYS A 545 25.23 -11.25 16.00
CA LYS A 545 24.56 -9.95 15.83
C LYS A 545 25.16 -9.18 14.64
N GLU A 546 24.30 -8.59 13.82
CA GLU A 546 24.61 -7.92 12.53
C GLU A 546 25.05 -8.84 11.38
N GLU A 547 25.75 -9.95 11.62
CA GLU A 547 26.04 -10.94 10.57
C GLU A 547 24.77 -11.68 10.14
N GLU A 548 23.87 -11.97 11.08
CA GLU A 548 22.56 -12.56 10.82
C GLU A 548 21.73 -11.77 9.80
N LEU A 549 21.89 -10.43 9.73
CA LEU A 549 21.20 -9.61 8.74
C LEU A 549 21.75 -9.82 7.32
N LYS A 550 23.06 -10.05 7.19
CA LYS A 550 23.68 -10.41 5.91
C LYS A 550 23.20 -11.78 5.45
N ASP A 551 23.05 -12.72 6.38
CA ASP A 551 22.56 -14.06 6.06
C ASP A 551 21.07 -14.07 5.73
N LEU A 552 20.25 -13.30 6.45
CA LEU A 552 18.85 -13.05 6.07
C LEU A 552 18.77 -12.44 4.67
N LYS A 553 19.58 -11.43 4.37
CA LYS A 553 19.62 -10.81 3.03
C LYS A 553 19.95 -11.83 1.94
N ARG A 554 20.89 -12.76 2.19
CA ARG A 554 21.22 -13.85 1.26
C ARG A 554 20.04 -14.80 1.07
N LEU A 555 19.36 -15.21 2.14
CA LEU A 555 18.15 -16.04 2.09
C LEU A 555 17.08 -15.38 1.22
N LEU A 556 16.74 -14.12 1.54
CA LEU A 556 15.69 -13.38 0.84
C LEU A 556 16.05 -13.12 -0.62
N PHE A 557 17.31 -12.82 -0.94
CA PHE A 557 17.77 -12.66 -2.32
C PHE A 557 17.65 -13.95 -3.13
N LYS A 558 18.12 -15.08 -2.59
CA LYS A 558 18.01 -16.40 -3.27
C LYS A 558 16.56 -16.77 -3.54
N ALA A 559 15.69 -16.61 -2.54
CA ALA A 559 14.27 -16.91 -2.68
C ALA A 559 13.58 -15.96 -3.67
N LYS A 560 13.91 -14.67 -3.63
CA LYS A 560 13.42 -13.67 -4.59
C LYS A 560 13.73 -14.06 -6.03
N GLU A 561 14.98 -14.40 -6.34
CA GLU A 561 15.38 -14.75 -7.70
C GLU A 561 14.75 -16.08 -8.14
N LYS A 562 14.73 -17.09 -7.27
CA LYS A 562 14.20 -18.42 -7.60
C LYS A 562 12.68 -18.43 -7.80
N TYR A 563 11.95 -17.71 -6.95
CA TYR A 563 10.48 -17.76 -6.91
C TYR A 563 9.81 -16.46 -7.38
N SER A 564 10.59 -15.51 -7.91
CA SER A 564 10.11 -14.18 -8.36
C SER A 564 9.31 -13.45 -7.27
N LEU A 565 9.82 -13.47 -6.03
CA LEU A 565 9.11 -12.89 -4.89
C LEU A 565 8.98 -11.37 -5.03
N GLN A 566 7.79 -10.88 -4.66
CA GLN A 566 7.45 -9.45 -4.61
C GLN A 566 7.32 -8.96 -3.16
N GLY A 567 7.32 -9.87 -2.19
CA GLY A 567 7.31 -9.54 -0.77
C GLY A 567 7.49 -10.74 0.16
N ILE A 568 7.56 -10.43 1.45
CA ILE A 568 7.87 -11.34 2.55
C ILE A 568 6.82 -11.21 3.63
N ILE A 569 6.30 -12.34 4.11
CA ILE A 569 5.38 -12.43 5.24
C ILE A 569 6.19 -12.65 6.51
N THR A 570 5.87 -11.94 7.59
CA THR A 570 6.45 -12.13 8.91
C THR A 570 5.35 -12.43 9.94
N GLY A 571 5.64 -13.35 10.86
CA GLY A 571 4.79 -13.65 12.02
C GLY A 571 4.97 -12.68 13.19
N ALA A 572 5.64 -11.55 13.00
CA ALA A 572 5.91 -10.60 14.08
C ALA A 572 4.62 -9.91 14.55
N ILE A 573 4.35 -9.95 15.86
CA ILE A 573 3.14 -9.38 16.47
C ILE A 573 3.41 -8.02 17.10
N LYS A 574 4.49 -7.89 17.92
CA LYS A 574 4.85 -6.66 18.65
C LYS A 574 6.35 -6.28 18.66
N SER A 575 7.28 -7.15 18.25
CA SER A 575 8.71 -6.83 18.28
C SER A 575 9.10 -5.81 17.19
N ASN A 576 9.22 -4.53 17.57
CA ASN A 576 9.69 -3.45 16.67
C ASN A 576 11.10 -3.74 16.14
N TYR A 577 11.99 -4.27 16.99
CA TYR A 577 13.38 -4.54 16.63
C TYR A 577 13.52 -5.53 15.47
N GLN A 578 12.84 -6.68 15.55
CA GLN A 578 12.87 -7.69 14.48
C GLN A 578 12.20 -7.15 13.21
N ARG A 579 11.06 -6.48 13.36
CA ARG A 579 10.28 -5.94 12.25
C ARG A 579 11.05 -4.88 11.46
N GLU A 580 11.68 -3.92 12.14
CA GLU A 580 12.49 -2.87 11.49
C GLU A 580 13.67 -3.45 10.71
N ARG A 581 14.39 -4.41 11.30
CA ARG A 581 15.54 -5.05 10.66
C ARG A 581 15.17 -5.82 9.40
N ILE A 582 14.10 -6.60 9.46
CA ILE A 582 13.59 -7.32 8.28
C ILE A 582 13.10 -6.32 7.23
N GLN A 583 12.46 -5.22 7.65
CA GLN A 583 11.98 -4.17 6.76
C GLN A 583 13.14 -3.49 6.01
N ASP A 584 14.26 -3.21 6.68
CA ASP A 584 15.44 -2.59 6.08
C ASP A 584 16.05 -3.51 5.02
N VAL A 585 16.19 -4.81 5.30
CA VAL A 585 16.65 -5.81 4.32
C VAL A 585 15.68 -5.91 3.14
N CYS A 586 14.37 -5.93 3.39
CA CYS A 586 13.35 -5.96 2.34
C CYS A 586 13.43 -4.72 1.44
N ASN A 587 13.58 -3.52 2.03
CA ASN A 587 13.71 -2.27 1.29
C ASN A 587 14.95 -2.29 0.36
N GLU A 588 16.09 -2.79 0.84
CA GLU A 588 17.30 -2.93 0.03
C GLU A 588 17.11 -3.87 -1.17
N LEU A 589 16.36 -4.95 -0.97
CA LEU A 589 16.07 -5.95 -2.00
C LEU A 589 14.87 -5.56 -2.90
N GLY A 590 14.17 -4.46 -2.61
CA GLY A 590 12.94 -4.09 -3.31
C GLY A 590 11.80 -5.09 -3.08
N LEU A 591 11.75 -5.72 -1.91
CA LEU A 591 10.69 -6.62 -1.46
C LEU A 591 9.74 -5.87 -0.52
N ARG A 592 8.44 -6.17 -0.59
CA ARG A 592 7.44 -5.68 0.37
C ARG A 592 7.45 -6.51 1.64
N MET A 593 7.21 -5.91 2.80
CA MET A 593 7.05 -6.67 4.05
C MET A 593 5.58 -6.67 4.48
N PHE A 594 5.06 -7.84 4.83
CA PHE A 594 3.69 -8.05 5.29
C PHE A 594 3.71 -8.64 6.71
N SER A 595 3.17 -7.91 7.68
CA SER A 595 3.05 -8.35 9.07
C SER A 595 1.56 -8.37 9.47
N PRO A 596 0.79 -9.40 9.06
CA PRO A 596 -0.67 -9.42 9.22
C PRO A 596 -1.14 -9.52 10.67
N LEU A 597 -0.26 -9.93 11.59
CA LEU A 597 -0.57 -10.04 13.03
C LEU A 597 -0.21 -8.77 13.81
N TRP A 598 0.40 -7.77 13.17
CA TRP A 598 0.93 -6.60 13.84
C TRP A 598 -0.16 -5.78 14.56
N ASN A 599 0.01 -5.57 15.88
CA ASN A 599 -0.97 -5.00 16.82
C ASN A 599 -2.28 -5.79 17.01
N LYS A 600 -2.37 -7.05 16.59
CA LYS A 600 -3.46 -7.89 17.07
C LYS A 600 -3.28 -8.10 18.58
N THR A 601 -4.39 -8.22 19.31
CA THR A 601 -4.32 -8.65 20.70
C THR A 601 -3.89 -10.11 20.75
N GLN A 602 -3.03 -10.47 21.69
CA GLN A 602 -2.52 -11.83 21.87
C GLN A 602 -3.65 -12.84 22.07
N GLU A 603 -4.65 -12.48 22.88
CA GLU A 603 -5.89 -13.26 23.02
C GLU A 603 -6.62 -13.40 21.69
N GLY A 604 -6.70 -12.33 20.90
CA GLY A 604 -7.35 -12.35 19.60
C GLY A 604 -6.67 -13.33 18.64
N VAL A 605 -5.34 -13.40 18.67
CA VAL A 605 -4.55 -14.36 17.87
C VAL A 605 -4.87 -15.80 18.26
N LEU A 606 -4.80 -16.14 19.56
CA LEU A 606 -5.12 -17.50 20.03
C LEU A 606 -6.59 -17.86 19.76
N LYS A 607 -7.51 -16.94 19.99
CA LYS A 607 -8.93 -17.16 19.72
C LYS A 607 -9.18 -17.40 18.23
N GLU A 608 -8.55 -16.64 17.35
CA GLU A 608 -8.68 -16.81 15.90
C GLU A 608 -8.13 -18.15 15.42
N LEU A 609 -7.01 -18.61 15.98
CA LEU A 609 -6.47 -19.95 15.72
C LEU A 609 -7.47 -21.04 16.13
N LEU A 610 -8.02 -20.96 17.34
CA LEU A 610 -8.94 -21.98 17.86
C LEU A 610 -10.34 -21.93 17.23
N ASP A 611 -10.79 -20.76 16.78
CA ASP A 611 -12.06 -20.60 16.05
C ASP A 611 -11.96 -21.10 14.59
N ASP A 612 -10.75 -21.36 14.11
CA ASP A 612 -10.43 -21.94 12.81
C ASP A 612 -9.78 -23.33 12.92
N ASP A 613 -10.05 -24.05 14.02
CA ASP A 613 -9.71 -25.46 14.22
C ASP A 613 -8.20 -25.79 14.06
N TYR A 614 -7.32 -24.88 14.48
CA TYR A 614 -5.88 -25.17 14.53
C TYR A 614 -5.55 -26.10 15.69
N GLN A 615 -4.69 -27.09 15.44
CA GLN A 615 -4.07 -27.91 16.47
C GLN A 615 -2.69 -27.34 16.83
N VAL A 616 -2.67 -26.46 17.84
CA VAL A 616 -1.45 -25.82 18.34
C VAL A 616 -0.96 -26.57 19.57
N MET A 617 0.22 -27.18 19.51
CA MET A 617 0.83 -27.91 20.63
C MET A 617 1.94 -27.09 21.28
N ILE A 618 1.99 -27.06 22.61
CA ILE A 618 3.12 -26.49 23.35
C ILE A 618 4.27 -27.52 23.39
N VAL A 619 5.47 -27.08 23.01
CA VAL A 619 6.67 -27.93 22.94
C VAL A 619 7.80 -27.47 23.85
N LYS A 620 7.71 -26.27 24.40
CA LYS A 620 8.66 -25.74 25.37
C LYS A 620 7.94 -24.79 26.30
N ILE A 621 8.37 -24.75 27.56
CA ILE A 621 7.94 -23.80 28.58
C ILE A 621 9.16 -23.17 29.24
N ALA A 622 9.05 -21.92 29.64
CA ALA A 622 10.08 -21.13 30.33
C ALA A 622 9.43 -19.98 31.12
N GLY A 623 8.34 -20.24 31.84
CA GLY A 623 7.52 -19.21 32.47
C GLY A 623 6.87 -19.65 33.77
N GLN A 624 6.86 -18.77 34.78
CA GLN A 624 6.24 -19.06 36.07
C GLN A 624 4.74 -19.38 35.93
N GLY A 625 4.34 -20.55 36.42
CA GLY A 625 2.96 -21.04 36.35
C GLY A 625 2.71 -22.00 35.17
N LEU A 626 3.71 -22.27 34.34
CA LEU A 626 3.71 -23.34 33.35
C LEU A 626 4.53 -24.50 33.90
N SER A 627 3.86 -25.63 34.17
CA SER A 627 4.48 -26.89 34.59
C SER A 627 4.57 -27.90 33.44
N GLU A 628 5.17 -29.05 33.70
CA GLU A 628 5.32 -30.17 32.75
C GLU A 628 4.02 -30.56 32.03
N ASN A 629 2.87 -30.44 32.69
CA ASN A 629 1.55 -30.74 32.13
C ASN A 629 1.16 -29.90 30.88
N TRP A 630 1.89 -28.81 30.62
CA TRP A 630 1.72 -28.03 29.40
C TRP A 630 2.51 -28.59 28.21
N LEU A 631 3.59 -29.35 28.45
CA LEU A 631 4.40 -29.94 27.38
C LEU A 631 3.60 -31.04 26.66
N GLY A 632 3.56 -30.98 25.34
CA GLY A 632 2.77 -31.89 24.51
C GLY A 632 1.26 -31.58 24.51
N LYS A 633 0.80 -30.56 25.24
CA LYS A 633 -0.61 -30.21 25.27
C LYS A 633 -1.02 -29.48 24.00
N VAL A 634 -2.03 -30.01 23.30
CA VAL A 634 -2.74 -29.29 22.23
C VAL A 634 -3.73 -28.32 22.87
N LEU A 635 -3.57 -27.03 22.56
CA LEU A 635 -4.34 -25.96 23.18
C LEU A 635 -5.82 -26.06 22.82
N THR A 636 -6.67 -25.96 23.84
CA THR A 636 -8.12 -25.85 23.72
C THR A 636 -8.61 -24.44 24.08
N LYS A 637 -9.89 -24.16 23.85
CA LYS A 637 -10.51 -22.88 24.28
C LYS A 637 -10.48 -22.69 25.79
N GLU A 638 -10.54 -23.78 26.56
CA GLU A 638 -10.43 -23.75 28.02
C GLU A 638 -9.00 -23.42 28.47
N ASP A 639 -7.99 -23.92 27.76
CA ASP A 639 -6.59 -23.61 28.06
C ASP A 639 -6.26 -22.12 27.91
N VAL A 640 -6.91 -21.42 26.98
CA VAL A 640 -6.78 -19.96 26.87
C VAL A 640 -7.31 -19.26 28.12
N ILE A 641 -8.37 -19.77 28.74
CA ILE A 641 -8.90 -19.25 30.01
C ILE A 641 -7.89 -19.51 31.13
N ASN A 642 -7.30 -20.71 31.18
CA ASN A 642 -6.26 -21.06 32.15
C ASN A 642 -5.02 -20.17 32.02
N LEU A 643 -4.53 -19.93 30.80
CA LEU A 643 -3.43 -19.01 30.53
C LEU A 643 -3.74 -17.57 30.96
N LYS A 644 -5.00 -17.11 30.83
CA LYS A 644 -5.42 -15.81 31.36
C LYS A 644 -5.37 -15.74 32.89
N ILE A 645 -5.77 -16.82 33.56
CA ILE A 645 -5.68 -16.90 35.02
C ILE A 645 -4.22 -16.83 35.46
N ILE A 646 -3.32 -17.54 34.76
CA ILE A 646 -1.89 -17.49 35.04
C ILE A 646 -1.32 -16.11 34.73
N ASN A 647 -1.68 -15.47 33.61
CA ASN A 647 -1.29 -14.10 33.29
C ASN A 647 -1.68 -13.12 34.42
N LYS A 648 -2.91 -13.19 34.94
CA LYS A 648 -3.34 -12.34 36.07
C LYS A 648 -2.53 -12.56 37.35
N LYS A 649 -2.06 -13.79 37.60
CA LYS A 649 -1.33 -14.15 38.82
C LYS A 649 0.18 -13.95 38.73
N LYS A 650 0.77 -14.17 37.55
CA LYS A 650 2.22 -14.33 37.33
C LYS A 650 2.77 -13.45 36.22
N GLY A 651 1.92 -12.71 35.51
CA GLY A 651 2.34 -11.78 34.46
C GLY A 651 2.80 -12.42 33.15
N ILE A 652 2.63 -13.74 32.96
CA ILE A 652 3.04 -14.42 31.72
C ILE A 652 2.28 -13.90 30.50
N ASN A 653 2.89 -13.91 29.33
CA ASN A 653 2.18 -13.66 28.08
C ASN A 653 1.23 -14.82 27.73
N VAL A 654 -0.05 -14.54 27.53
CA VAL A 654 -1.06 -15.57 27.18
C VAL A 654 -0.71 -16.26 25.86
N ALA A 655 -0.14 -15.54 24.89
CA ALA A 655 0.31 -16.09 23.61
C ALA A 655 1.79 -16.52 23.63
N GLY A 656 2.48 -16.51 24.78
CA GLY A 656 3.88 -16.95 24.89
C GLY A 656 4.90 -16.09 24.12
N GLU A 657 4.55 -14.87 23.72
CA GLU A 657 5.47 -14.00 22.93
C GLU A 657 6.71 -13.55 23.72
N GLY A 658 6.68 -13.60 25.05
CA GLY A 658 7.81 -13.28 25.91
C GLY A 658 8.82 -14.42 26.03
N GLY A 659 8.59 -15.54 25.31
CA GLY A 659 9.38 -16.76 25.42
C GLY A 659 8.88 -17.71 26.51
N GLU A 660 7.74 -17.42 27.14
CA GLU A 660 7.19 -18.26 28.22
C GLU A 660 6.82 -19.65 27.74
N TYR A 661 6.44 -19.80 26.47
CA TYR A 661 6.34 -21.10 25.82
C TYR A 661 6.59 -21.01 24.32
N GLU A 662 7.05 -22.10 23.73
CA GLU A 662 7.11 -22.29 22.28
C GLU A 662 6.06 -23.30 21.84
N SER A 663 5.57 -23.14 20.62
CA SER A 663 4.48 -23.94 20.07
C SER A 663 4.80 -24.42 18.67
N ILE A 664 4.24 -25.56 18.28
CA ILE A 664 4.20 -26.04 16.89
C ILE A 664 2.74 -26.21 16.47
N VAL A 665 2.49 -26.09 15.17
CA VAL A 665 1.17 -26.39 14.59
C VAL A 665 1.20 -27.78 13.96
N LEU A 666 0.37 -28.68 14.48
CA LEU A 666 0.22 -30.05 13.99
C LEU A 666 -0.79 -30.12 12.85
N ASP A 667 -1.84 -29.31 12.94
CA ASP A 667 -2.85 -29.19 11.91
C ASP A 667 -3.42 -27.78 11.82
N ALA A 668 -3.76 -27.36 10.60
CA ALA A 668 -4.41 -26.10 10.30
C ALA A 668 -5.26 -26.20 9.02
N PRO A 669 -6.24 -25.30 8.77
CA PRO A 669 -7.19 -25.42 7.66
C PRO A 669 -6.60 -25.60 6.26
N LEU A 670 -5.43 -25.02 5.98
CA LEU A 670 -4.76 -25.12 4.67
C LEU A 670 -3.81 -26.32 4.54
N TYR A 671 -3.63 -27.12 5.60
CA TYR A 671 -2.85 -28.34 5.54
C TYR A 671 -3.67 -29.42 4.80
N LYS A 672 -3.01 -30.15 3.89
CA LYS A 672 -3.53 -31.32 3.17
C LYS A 672 -3.46 -32.60 3.99
N GLN A 673 -2.49 -32.66 4.90
CA GLN A 673 -2.23 -33.77 5.82
C GLN A 673 -1.97 -33.19 7.21
N LYS A 674 -2.39 -33.87 8.26
CA LYS A 674 -2.07 -33.50 9.63
C LYS A 674 -0.75 -34.14 10.06
N ILE A 675 -0.04 -33.49 10.98
CA ILE A 675 1.18 -34.04 11.57
C ILE A 675 0.80 -34.77 12.84
N VAL A 676 1.28 -36.01 12.98
CA VAL A 676 1.02 -36.84 14.16
C VAL A 676 2.33 -37.17 14.84
N ILE A 677 2.37 -36.89 16.14
CA ILE A 677 3.48 -37.28 17.02
C ILE A 677 3.09 -38.61 17.66
N THR A 678 3.87 -39.66 17.37
CA THR A 678 3.61 -41.01 17.88
C THR A 678 4.47 -41.34 19.10
N SER A 679 5.56 -40.60 19.32
CA SER A 679 6.40 -40.76 20.50
C SER A 679 7.14 -39.46 20.80
N ALA A 680 7.04 -39.00 22.05
CA ALA A 680 7.77 -37.86 22.57
C ALA A 680 7.92 -37.98 24.09
N ASN A 681 8.99 -37.40 24.64
CA ASN A 681 9.28 -37.40 26.08
C ASN A 681 9.37 -35.95 26.60
N PRO A 682 8.63 -35.57 27.65
CA PRO A 682 8.87 -34.30 28.31
C PRO A 682 10.19 -34.35 29.09
N ILE A 683 11.01 -33.30 28.96
CA ILE A 683 12.26 -33.12 29.69
C ILE A 683 12.18 -31.79 30.42
N MET A 684 12.24 -31.83 31.75
CA MET A 684 12.25 -30.65 32.61
C MET A 684 13.69 -30.30 33.00
N GLU A 685 14.10 -29.06 32.75
CA GLU A 685 15.40 -28.53 33.19
C GLU A 685 15.31 -27.97 34.61
N ASN A 686 14.14 -27.42 34.97
CA ASN A 686 13.78 -26.96 36.31
C ASN A 686 12.24 -26.86 36.42
N GLU A 687 11.72 -26.43 37.58
CA GLU A 687 10.27 -26.39 37.84
C GLU A 687 9.43 -25.57 36.83
N ILE A 688 10.05 -24.62 36.12
CA ILE A 688 9.37 -23.69 35.20
C ILE A 688 9.89 -23.73 33.76
N THR A 689 10.90 -24.57 33.50
CA THR A 689 11.59 -24.68 32.20
C THR A 689 11.67 -26.13 31.78
N GLY A 690 11.18 -26.42 30.58
CA GLY A 690 11.23 -27.75 30.01
C GLY A 690 10.86 -27.76 28.54
N TYR A 691 11.15 -28.86 27.86
CA TYR A 691 10.86 -29.03 26.44
C TYR A 691 10.41 -30.46 26.14
N LEU A 692 9.74 -30.63 25.00
CA LEU A 692 9.27 -31.90 24.51
C LEU A 692 10.27 -32.47 23.50
N ASP A 693 10.94 -33.56 23.86
CA ASP A 693 11.83 -34.30 22.96
C ASP A 693 11.01 -35.23 22.06
N ILE A 694 10.83 -34.85 20.79
CA ILE A 694 9.98 -35.57 19.84
C ILE A 694 10.80 -36.66 19.14
N LEU A 695 10.53 -37.91 19.48
CA LEU A 695 11.26 -39.08 18.96
C LEU A 695 10.71 -39.57 17.62
N LYS A 696 9.38 -39.61 17.47
CA LYS A 696 8.71 -40.09 16.26
C LYS A 696 7.53 -39.21 15.88
N LEU A 697 7.52 -38.79 14.62
CA LEU A 697 6.46 -37.98 14.02
C LEU A 697 6.29 -38.35 12.53
N GLY A 698 5.09 -38.13 12.01
CA GLY A 698 4.74 -38.44 10.62
C GLY A 698 3.58 -37.60 10.09
N LEU A 699 3.18 -37.86 8.85
CA LEU A 699 1.99 -37.27 8.22
C LEU A 699 0.88 -38.31 8.17
N GLU A 700 -0.34 -37.85 8.40
CA GLU A 700 -1.57 -38.64 8.28
C GLU A 700 -2.58 -37.85 7.41
N GLU A 701 -3.43 -38.57 6.68
CA GLU A 701 -4.54 -37.93 5.95
C GLU A 701 -5.55 -37.29 6.91
N LYS A 702 -6.29 -36.32 6.38
CA LYS A 702 -7.21 -35.48 7.14
C LYS A 702 -8.63 -36.01 7.19
#